data_AF-A0A7L3KES5-F1
#
_entry.id   AF-A0A7L3KES5-F1
#
_cell.length_a   1.000
_cell.length_b   1.000
_cell.length_c   1.000
_cell.angle_alpha   90.00
_cell.angle_beta   90.00
_cell.angle_gamma   90.00
#
_symmetry.space_group_name_H-M   'P 1'
#
loop_
_entity.id
_entity.type
_entity.pdbx_description
1 polymer ?
#
loop_
_entity_poly.entity_id
_entity_poly.type
_entity_poly.pdbx_seq_one_letter_code
_entity_poly.pdbx_strand_id
1 'polypeptide(L)'
;ASFTISLHKAGSTTVLIKLRPGLSPNCRIRTKNVIRSELKIKPGENVTFAFTCSTPEKYFIMEIQKNIDCVSGPCPFGDVHLYPPGLPRLNRTYIWDVKASTKAGLELKFSTPWLRQIEPGEACPDSISYNINSCIDNATVKIGTFCRNGSVSRVKLLGGAVMSLHLPWNSSLTTSGFSIANRASIKRLCVIESVWKGESSITLMSPNYPLGFPEDELMTWQFVIPSNMRASVFFHNYSLSNCERKEERVEYYIPGSPSNPEVFKLSDNQPANIAGTFNMSLQGCDQDAQNPGILRLLFQVVIQHPQVDENVTYLIDLSKEKNMTVTIHLEGWPSLIPPKSEPMCLTCKNPRTCDRVLTLTSGAVYRISFLCKDLSRLRVTAEKGIGCMDIRWCQRKIYSLSVPKAITQLPIRLHKFIWKLLATDLINVEITSPSLKLQQDVPEQRCNTSYSYSIVSATPETELDVGVFCPGGSIEKIQMRNNITISLKTFGKGLINESVPQDLKMSFVPHIKDECIFTVSPNPKAKVYLLTPNWRYGLPPYISISWLIVVPSNQTAHLRFSEDRMGIACEVGRAYVNIKEETLGAEEVVRRDDELLPQPRNMRHNFWVNVSNCKPVDKTRLTLLFWVTLADKQIDLGIILAVVAGTGVLTAIGLTVCCVKKKKKKTQNPMVGVYNANVNTQMPGKKNLFRKGRQNNESHVYAVIDDAVVYGHLLKESNGSVTPEVDVYRPFDGPIGSLPPSPPPFSFRKDVKPSFNTEEEPLPLTDTDQDTYTFAHQKSGQSEGNGDANEKDKGDTSVPLLENKEQDG
;
A
#
# COMPACT_ATOMS: atom_id res chain seq x y z
N ALA A 1 30.89 53.92 2.45
CA ALA A 1 31.95 53.34 3.29
C ALA A 1 33.13 52.94 2.42
N SER A 2 34.35 53.01 2.96
CA SER A 2 35.55 52.40 2.39
C SER A 2 35.74 50.99 2.98
N PHE A 3 36.40 50.12 2.22
CA PHE A 3 36.77 48.77 2.59
C PHE A 3 38.25 48.56 2.28
N THR A 4 38.97 47.85 3.15
CA THR A 4 40.38 47.49 2.94
C THR A 4 40.50 45.98 3.02
N ILE A 5 41.02 45.34 1.96
CA ILE A 5 41.32 43.92 1.93
C ILE A 5 42.84 43.77 1.85
N SER A 6 43.40 43.02 2.79
CA SER A 6 44.83 42.70 2.87
C SER A 6 45.00 41.19 2.81
N LEU A 7 45.78 40.70 1.85
CA LEU A 7 46.03 39.27 1.62
C LEU A 7 47.48 38.93 1.98
N HIS A 8 47.69 37.90 2.79
CA HIS A 8 49.05 37.51 3.19
C HIS A 8 49.92 37.12 1.98
N LYS A 9 51.19 37.55 1.97
CA LYS A 9 52.15 37.28 0.88
C LYS A 9 52.50 35.79 0.72
N ALA A 10 52.42 35.02 1.80
CA ALA A 10 52.57 33.56 1.78
C ALA A 10 51.24 32.81 1.58
N GLY A 11 50.12 33.53 1.41
CA GLY A 11 48.82 32.94 1.13
C GLY A 11 48.63 32.65 -0.35
N SER A 12 47.79 31.67 -0.66
CA SER A 12 47.36 31.33 -2.03
C SER A 12 46.02 31.98 -2.42
N THR A 13 45.52 32.91 -1.60
CA THR A 13 44.18 33.50 -1.74
C THR A 13 44.16 34.62 -2.77
N THR A 14 43.21 34.57 -3.70
CA THR A 14 42.87 35.66 -4.65
C THR A 14 41.42 36.08 -4.42
N VAL A 15 41.15 37.38 -4.39
CA VAL A 15 39.78 37.93 -4.32
C VAL A 15 39.44 38.61 -5.64
N LEU A 16 38.28 38.31 -6.21
CA LEU A 16 37.74 38.95 -7.40
C LEU A 16 36.36 39.54 -7.09
N ILE A 17 36.20 40.85 -7.27
CA ILE A 17 34.92 41.55 -7.23
C ILE A 17 34.55 41.92 -8.66
N LYS A 18 33.41 41.43 -9.16
CA LYS A 18 32.96 41.66 -10.54
C LYS A 18 31.47 41.98 -10.59
N LEU A 19 31.04 42.67 -11.64
CA LEU A 19 29.62 42.90 -11.90
C LEU A 19 28.89 41.56 -12.11
N ARG A 20 27.66 41.47 -11.60
CA ARG A 20 26.73 40.38 -11.90
C ARG A 20 26.40 40.42 -13.41
N PRO A 21 26.36 39.26 -14.10
CA PRO A 21 25.97 39.20 -15.51
C PRO A 21 24.62 39.87 -15.80
N GLY A 22 24.54 40.58 -16.93
CA GLY A 22 23.30 41.21 -17.41
C GLY A 22 22.91 42.55 -16.77
N LEU A 23 23.73 43.14 -15.88
CA LEU A 23 23.46 44.46 -15.27
C LEU A 23 24.30 45.60 -15.87
N SER A 24 23.69 46.78 -15.95
CA SER A 24 24.35 48.01 -16.40
C SER A 24 25.27 48.62 -15.31
N PRO A 25 26.35 49.34 -15.69
CA PRO A 25 27.39 49.82 -14.78
C PRO A 25 27.01 51.10 -14.00
N ASN A 26 25.79 51.12 -13.43
CA ASN A 26 25.26 52.19 -12.58
C ASN A 26 25.96 52.26 -11.20
N CYS A 27 26.64 51.19 -10.79
CA CYS A 27 27.55 51.19 -9.65
C CYS A 27 28.95 50.76 -10.10
N ARG A 28 29.99 51.40 -9.54
CA ARG A 28 31.39 51.18 -9.90
C ARG A 28 32.26 51.09 -8.65
N ILE A 29 33.45 50.50 -8.79
CA ILE A 29 34.45 50.38 -7.74
C ILE A 29 35.46 51.53 -7.89
N ARG A 30 35.67 52.32 -6.82
CA ARG A 30 36.69 53.38 -6.77
C ARG A 30 37.90 52.90 -5.96
N THR A 31 39.06 52.85 -6.60
CA THR A 31 40.37 52.54 -6.00
C THR A 31 41.27 53.77 -6.12
N LYS A 32 41.54 54.45 -5.00
CA LYS A 32 42.16 55.79 -4.99
C LYS A 32 41.37 56.76 -5.91
N ASN A 33 41.97 57.19 -7.02
CA ASN A 33 41.33 58.04 -8.04
C ASN A 33 40.90 57.27 -9.31
N VAL A 34 41.13 55.96 -9.39
CA VAL A 34 40.72 55.12 -10.53
C VAL A 34 39.35 54.52 -10.29
N ILE A 35 38.50 54.52 -11.31
CA ILE A 35 37.16 53.89 -11.29
C ILE A 35 37.20 52.64 -12.17
N ARG A 36 36.67 51.51 -11.68
CA ARG A 36 36.69 50.21 -12.37
C ARG A 36 35.34 49.48 -12.27
N SER A 37 35.08 48.62 -13.24
CA SER A 37 33.96 47.66 -13.28
C SER A 37 34.28 46.34 -12.57
N GLU A 38 35.56 46.06 -12.32
CA GLU A 38 36.04 44.89 -11.59
C GLU A 38 37.26 45.23 -10.71
N LEU A 39 37.52 44.40 -9.72
CA LEU A 39 38.70 44.47 -8.87
C LEU A 39 39.19 43.05 -8.53
N LYS A 40 40.36 42.68 -9.09
CA LYS A 40 41.13 41.50 -8.69
C LYS A 40 42.22 41.91 -7.71
N ILE A 41 42.34 41.18 -6.60
CA ILE A 41 43.33 41.37 -5.54
C ILE A 41 44.11 40.06 -5.39
N LYS A 42 45.44 40.13 -5.53
CA LYS A 42 46.35 38.97 -5.51
C LYS A 42 46.98 38.76 -4.12
N PRO A 43 47.57 37.58 -3.84
CA PRO A 43 48.42 37.38 -2.67
C PRO A 43 49.44 38.48 -2.43
N GLY A 44 49.58 38.93 -1.18
CA GLY A 44 50.50 39.99 -0.78
C GLY A 44 50.01 41.42 -1.07
N GLU A 45 48.89 41.61 -1.78
CA GLU A 45 48.32 42.94 -2.03
C GLU A 45 47.47 43.42 -0.85
N ASN A 46 47.53 44.72 -0.57
CA ASN A 46 46.66 45.43 0.37
C ASN A 46 45.97 46.58 -0.38
N VAL A 47 44.64 46.49 -0.51
CA VAL A 47 43.85 47.35 -1.40
C VAL A 47 42.67 47.97 -0.66
N THR A 48 42.66 49.30 -0.59
CA THR A 48 41.52 50.09 -0.12
C THR A 48 40.67 50.57 -1.30
N PHE A 49 39.36 50.37 -1.22
CA PHE A 49 38.38 50.76 -2.23
C PHE A 49 37.05 51.22 -1.61
N ALA A 50 36.19 51.82 -2.42
CA ALA A 50 34.81 52.16 -2.06
C ALA A 50 33.88 51.94 -3.26
N PHE A 51 32.59 51.71 -3.02
CA PHE A 51 31.57 51.65 -4.08
C PHE A 51 30.98 53.04 -4.33
N THR A 52 30.59 53.35 -5.57
CA THR A 52 29.93 54.61 -5.92
C THR A 52 28.42 54.64 -5.61
N CYS A 53 27.84 53.52 -5.16
CA CYS A 53 26.42 53.40 -4.84
C CYS A 53 26.19 52.92 -3.39
N SER A 54 24.95 53.10 -2.91
CA SER A 54 24.50 52.68 -1.57
C SER A 54 24.13 51.20 -1.45
N THR A 55 23.86 50.52 -2.56
CA THR A 55 23.37 49.12 -2.61
C THR A 55 24.24 48.22 -3.51
N PRO A 56 25.56 48.11 -3.25
CA PRO A 56 26.49 47.38 -4.12
C PRO A 56 26.17 45.87 -4.21
N GLU A 57 25.47 45.30 -3.23
CA GLU A 57 25.02 43.90 -3.20
C GLU A 57 24.06 43.52 -4.34
N LYS A 58 23.43 44.51 -4.98
CA LYS A 58 22.58 44.30 -6.16
C LYS A 58 23.40 44.15 -7.44
N TYR A 59 24.56 44.81 -7.52
CA TYR A 59 25.38 44.96 -8.72
C TYR A 59 26.61 44.05 -8.74
N PHE A 60 27.23 43.80 -7.60
CA PHE A 60 28.52 43.10 -7.49
C PHE A 60 28.39 41.75 -6.80
N ILE A 61 29.15 40.78 -7.33
CA ILE A 61 29.42 39.49 -6.70
C ILE A 61 30.92 39.40 -6.37
N MET A 62 31.25 38.60 -5.36
CA MET A 62 32.62 38.35 -4.96
C MET A 62 32.97 36.87 -5.03
N GLU A 63 34.09 36.55 -5.66
CA GLU A 63 34.70 35.22 -5.67
C GLU A 63 36.00 35.26 -4.88
N ILE A 64 36.19 34.30 -3.99
CA ILE A 64 37.37 34.18 -3.14
C ILE A 64 37.97 32.80 -3.38
N GLN A 65 39.02 32.73 -4.20
CA GLN A 65 39.69 31.48 -4.53
C GLN A 65 40.92 31.28 -3.63
N LYS A 66 41.08 30.09 -3.05
CA LYS A 66 42.26 29.68 -2.28
C LYS A 66 42.74 28.31 -2.77
N ASN A 67 43.94 28.26 -3.32
CA ASN A 67 44.54 27.01 -3.81
C ASN A 67 45.33 26.32 -2.67
N ILE A 68 45.16 25.01 -2.48
CA ILE A 68 45.76 24.25 -1.38
C ILE A 68 46.51 23.07 -2.00
N ASP A 69 47.84 23.11 -1.94
CA ASP A 69 48.68 21.99 -2.41
C ASP A 69 48.96 21.02 -1.26
N CYS A 70 48.26 19.88 -1.26
CA CYS A 70 48.52 18.74 -0.39
C CYS A 70 49.35 17.64 -1.09
N VAL A 71 49.88 17.88 -2.30
CA VAL A 71 50.83 16.98 -2.97
C VAL A 71 52.24 17.32 -2.50
N SER A 72 52.69 18.56 -2.72
CA SER A 72 54.04 19.03 -2.41
C SER A 72 54.12 19.82 -1.10
N GLY A 73 52.99 20.40 -0.65
CA GLY A 73 52.92 21.25 0.53
C GLY A 73 52.34 20.57 1.79
N PRO A 74 52.48 21.23 2.96
CA PRO A 74 51.80 20.80 4.18
C PRO A 74 50.28 20.98 4.01
N CYS A 75 49.55 19.88 4.15
CA CYS A 75 48.09 19.89 4.01
C CYS A 75 47.44 20.48 5.27
N PRO A 76 46.54 21.47 5.16
CA PRO A 76 45.91 22.11 6.31
C PRO A 76 44.76 21.23 6.83
N PHE A 77 45.10 20.22 7.62
CA PHE A 77 44.12 19.40 8.34
C PHE A 77 43.39 20.22 9.41
N GLY A 78 42.12 19.88 9.67
CA GLY A 78 41.24 20.63 10.56
C GLY A 78 40.28 21.58 9.81
N ASP A 79 39.68 22.52 10.53
CA ASP A 79 38.62 23.41 10.02
C ASP A 79 39.13 24.42 8.98
N VAL A 80 38.42 24.52 7.86
CA VAL A 80 38.74 25.47 6.80
C VAL A 80 38.07 26.81 7.09
N HIS A 81 38.79 27.78 7.66
CA HIS A 81 38.21 29.09 8.00
C HIS A 81 37.91 29.97 6.77
N LEU A 82 36.89 30.83 6.89
CA LEU A 82 36.57 31.86 5.89
C LEU A 82 37.59 33.00 5.97
N TYR A 83 38.37 33.19 4.91
CA TYR A 83 39.42 34.21 4.82
C TYR A 83 39.38 34.88 3.44
N PRO A 84 39.56 36.22 3.33
CA PRO A 84 39.90 37.15 4.40
C PRO A 84 38.67 37.58 5.25
N PRO A 85 38.88 38.02 6.50
CA PRO A 85 37.83 38.65 7.31
C PRO A 85 37.50 40.07 6.81
N GLY A 86 36.42 40.66 7.32
CA GLY A 86 36.08 42.08 7.08
C GLY A 86 35.56 42.43 5.68
N LEU A 87 35.20 41.42 4.86
CA LEU A 87 34.69 41.62 3.51
C LEU A 87 33.38 42.45 3.48
N PRO A 88 33.16 43.29 2.44
CA PRO A 88 31.88 43.96 2.21
C PRO A 88 30.73 42.94 2.07
N ARG A 89 29.52 43.38 2.43
CA ARG A 89 28.26 42.62 2.32
C ARG A 89 27.84 42.45 0.85
N LEU A 90 28.51 41.55 0.15
CA LEU A 90 28.15 41.09 -1.21
C LEU A 90 27.76 39.61 -1.17
N ASN A 91 27.09 39.13 -2.23
CA ASN A 91 27.00 37.70 -2.47
C ASN A 91 28.42 37.16 -2.72
N ARG A 92 28.84 36.19 -1.91
CA ARG A 92 30.21 35.68 -1.84
C ARG A 92 30.22 34.21 -2.24
N THR A 93 31.11 33.83 -3.14
CA THR A 93 31.43 32.42 -3.42
C THR A 93 32.88 32.18 -3.01
N TYR A 94 33.09 31.42 -1.94
CA TYR A 94 34.41 30.89 -1.59
C TYR A 94 34.67 29.63 -2.42
N ILE A 95 35.89 29.48 -2.93
CA ILE A 95 36.33 28.36 -3.77
C ILE A 95 37.67 27.87 -3.22
N TRP A 96 37.73 26.60 -2.84
CA TRP A 96 38.95 25.93 -2.41
C TRP A 96 39.34 24.87 -3.45
N ASP A 97 40.45 25.10 -4.15
CA ASP A 97 41.07 24.17 -5.10
C ASP A 97 42.12 23.36 -4.32
N VAL A 98 41.76 22.14 -3.90
CA VAL A 98 42.59 21.27 -3.05
C VAL A 98 43.22 20.18 -3.91
N LYS A 99 44.52 20.28 -4.14
CA LYS A 99 45.29 19.29 -4.90
C LYS A 99 45.78 18.19 -3.98
N ALA A 100 45.42 16.94 -4.26
CA ALA A 100 45.88 15.74 -3.56
C ALA A 100 46.26 14.66 -4.59
N SER A 101 47.13 13.73 -4.20
CA SER A 101 47.55 12.62 -5.06
C SER A 101 46.49 11.52 -5.10
N THR A 102 46.24 10.95 -6.27
CA THR A 102 45.33 9.80 -6.50
C THR A 102 45.69 8.56 -5.66
N LYS A 103 46.93 8.45 -5.17
CA LYS A 103 47.38 7.39 -4.25
C LYS A 103 47.00 7.62 -2.78
N ALA A 104 46.61 8.84 -2.43
CA ALA A 104 46.42 9.27 -1.04
C ALA A 104 45.01 9.81 -0.76
N GLY A 105 44.32 10.33 -1.79
CA GLY A 105 42.97 10.86 -1.69
C GLY A 105 42.80 12.04 -0.72
N LEU A 106 41.54 12.40 -0.50
CA LEU A 106 41.14 13.51 0.36
C LEU A 106 39.85 13.16 1.11
N GLU A 107 39.85 13.30 2.44
CA GLU A 107 38.64 13.19 3.27
C GLU A 107 38.15 14.57 3.72
N LEU A 108 36.95 14.93 3.26
CA LEU A 108 36.19 16.09 3.73
C LEU A 108 35.20 15.65 4.82
N LYS A 109 35.17 16.36 5.95
CA LYS A 109 34.28 16.09 7.08
C LYS A 109 33.46 17.34 7.42
N PHE A 110 32.14 17.17 7.54
CA PHE A 110 31.18 18.24 7.76
C PHE A 110 30.74 18.33 9.22
N SER A 111 30.79 19.54 9.77
CA SER A 111 30.33 19.83 11.12
C SER A 111 28.80 19.94 11.16
N THR A 112 28.17 19.60 12.28
CA THR A 112 26.71 19.63 12.38
C THR A 112 26.16 21.06 12.33
N PRO A 113 25.06 21.35 11.59
CA PRO A 113 24.23 20.40 10.85
C PRO A 113 24.86 19.94 9.51
N TRP A 114 24.88 18.62 9.32
CA TRP A 114 25.42 17.92 8.16
C TRP A 114 24.76 18.32 6.83
N LEU A 115 25.31 17.87 5.70
CA LEU A 115 24.86 18.26 4.38
C LEU A 115 23.68 17.41 3.85
N ARG A 116 22.85 18.00 2.99
CA ARG A 116 21.78 17.35 2.21
C ARG A 116 22.04 17.55 0.73
N GLN A 117 22.21 16.49 -0.06
CA GLN A 117 22.31 16.61 -1.53
C GLN A 117 20.96 17.10 -2.09
N ILE A 118 20.97 17.94 -3.13
CA ILE A 118 19.75 18.53 -3.70
C ILE A 118 19.62 18.28 -5.20
N GLU A 119 18.37 18.18 -5.66
CA GLU A 119 18.06 17.88 -7.06
C GLU A 119 18.37 19.11 -7.96
N PRO A 120 18.74 18.92 -9.24
CA PRO A 120 19.01 20.03 -10.15
C PRO A 120 17.82 20.99 -10.28
N GLY A 121 18.03 22.26 -9.91
CA GLY A 121 16.99 23.29 -9.89
C GLY A 121 16.32 23.52 -8.52
N GLU A 122 16.58 22.65 -7.54
CA GLU A 122 16.22 22.92 -6.14
C GLU A 122 17.12 24.05 -5.57
N ALA A 123 16.55 24.90 -4.72
CA ALA A 123 17.26 25.98 -4.02
C ALA A 123 17.25 25.75 -2.51
N CYS A 124 18.38 26.06 -1.84
CA CYS A 124 18.47 25.93 -0.39
C CYS A 124 17.56 26.94 0.33
N PRO A 125 16.80 26.55 1.38
CA PRO A 125 15.89 27.46 2.10
C PRO A 125 16.58 28.68 2.73
N ASP A 126 17.87 28.57 3.04
CA ASP A 126 18.73 29.64 3.57
C ASP A 126 19.58 30.33 2.49
N SER A 127 19.41 29.95 1.22
CA SER A 127 20.24 30.35 0.07
C SER A 127 21.74 30.06 0.22
N ILE A 128 22.14 29.15 1.12
CA ILE A 128 23.53 28.74 1.32
C ILE A 128 23.74 27.35 0.76
N SER A 129 24.53 27.25 -0.30
CA SER A 129 24.82 26.00 -0.99
C SER A 129 26.31 25.69 -1.06
N TYR A 130 26.61 24.40 -1.00
CA TYR A 130 27.93 23.81 -1.21
C TYR A 130 27.91 23.09 -2.55
N ASN A 131 29.02 23.13 -3.28
CA ASN A 131 29.20 22.34 -4.49
C ASN A 131 30.55 21.63 -4.43
N ILE A 132 30.52 20.29 -4.46
CA ILE A 132 31.69 19.43 -4.35
C ILE A 132 31.98 18.84 -5.71
N ASN A 133 33.15 19.13 -6.25
CA ASN A 133 33.70 18.49 -7.45
C ASN A 133 34.96 17.70 -7.06
N SER A 134 35.14 16.50 -7.61
CA SER A 134 36.40 15.76 -7.58
C SER A 134 37.27 16.15 -8.77
N CYS A 135 38.58 16.14 -8.60
CA CYS A 135 39.55 16.41 -9.65
C CYS A 135 40.56 15.26 -9.75
N ILE A 136 40.53 14.53 -10.86
CA ILE A 136 41.35 13.36 -11.16
C ILE A 136 41.98 13.60 -12.52
N ASP A 137 43.30 13.63 -12.61
CA ASP A 137 44.07 13.70 -13.86
C ASP A 137 43.55 14.72 -14.90
N ASN A 138 43.24 15.93 -14.40
CA ASN A 138 42.62 17.09 -15.06
C ASN A 138 41.11 16.98 -15.37
N ALA A 139 40.50 15.79 -15.35
CA ALA A 139 39.04 15.67 -15.37
C ALA A 139 38.42 16.23 -14.07
N THR A 140 37.25 16.86 -14.18
CA THR A 140 36.50 17.41 -13.04
C THR A 140 35.09 16.83 -13.00
N VAL A 141 34.80 16.02 -11.98
CA VAL A 141 33.53 15.31 -11.82
C VAL A 141 32.70 15.97 -10.72
N LYS A 142 31.47 16.36 -11.02
CA LYS A 142 30.57 16.98 -10.03
C LYS A 142 29.97 15.91 -9.13
N ILE A 143 30.42 15.84 -7.87
CA ILE A 143 29.87 14.89 -6.88
C ILE A 143 28.48 15.33 -6.41
N GLY A 144 28.25 16.64 -6.28
CA GLY A 144 26.91 17.15 -6.02
C GLY A 144 26.85 18.61 -5.58
N THR A 145 25.63 19.13 -5.57
CA THR A 145 25.27 20.37 -4.88
C THR A 145 24.51 20.01 -3.61
N PHE A 146 24.76 20.71 -2.52
CA PHE A 146 24.25 20.38 -1.19
C PHE A 146 23.78 21.62 -0.42
N CYS A 147 22.76 21.47 0.41
CA CYS A 147 22.36 22.44 1.44
C CYS A 147 22.85 21.98 2.82
N ARG A 148 22.74 22.87 3.82
CA ARG A 148 22.82 22.49 5.24
C ARG A 148 21.58 21.69 5.68
N ASN A 149 21.70 20.99 6.81
CA ASN A 149 20.64 20.21 7.46
C ASN A 149 20.18 18.95 6.68
N GLY A 150 21.10 18.01 6.51
CA GLY A 150 20.85 16.63 6.07
C GLY A 150 21.60 15.60 6.92
N SER A 151 22.01 14.48 6.31
CA SER A 151 22.74 13.38 6.96
C SER A 151 24.16 13.15 6.44
N VAL A 152 24.60 13.82 5.37
CA VAL A 152 25.94 13.61 4.77
C VAL A 152 27.02 14.20 5.68
N SER A 153 27.74 13.33 6.37
CA SER A 153 28.75 13.65 7.39
C SER A 153 30.16 13.77 6.80
N ARG A 154 30.48 12.99 5.77
CA ARG A 154 31.80 12.99 5.10
C ARG A 154 31.69 12.69 3.61
N VAL A 155 32.71 13.13 2.88
CA VAL A 155 32.95 12.77 1.48
C VAL A 155 34.44 12.46 1.33
N LYS A 156 34.78 11.21 0.96
CA LYS A 156 36.14 10.76 0.61
C LYS A 156 36.28 10.75 -0.90
N LEU A 157 37.40 11.22 -1.44
CA LEU A 157 37.62 11.41 -2.88
C LEU A 157 38.96 10.79 -3.30
N LEU A 158 39.01 10.21 -4.50
CA LEU A 158 40.20 9.53 -5.04
C LEU A 158 41.40 10.48 -5.17
N GLY A 159 41.17 11.68 -5.70
CA GLY A 159 42.19 12.68 -5.98
C GLY A 159 41.96 14.01 -5.27
N GLY A 160 42.16 15.11 -6.00
CA GLY A 160 41.87 16.46 -5.51
C GLY A 160 40.38 16.78 -5.45
N ALA A 161 40.06 17.97 -4.95
CA ALA A 161 38.69 18.47 -4.87
C ALA A 161 38.62 19.99 -5.10
N VAL A 162 37.63 20.43 -5.87
CA VAL A 162 37.19 21.82 -5.90
C VAL A 162 35.89 21.94 -5.10
N MET A 163 36.00 22.56 -3.92
CA MET A 163 34.87 22.83 -3.04
C MET A 163 34.46 24.29 -3.16
N SER A 164 33.19 24.56 -3.44
CA SER A 164 32.64 25.91 -3.51
C SER A 164 31.52 26.12 -2.49
N LEU A 165 31.57 27.22 -1.73
CA LEU A 165 30.53 27.64 -0.79
C LEU A 165 29.93 28.98 -1.22
N HIS A 166 28.65 29.00 -1.56
CA HIS A 166 27.90 30.21 -1.87
C HIS A 166 27.20 30.77 -0.63
N LEU A 167 27.41 32.06 -0.36
CA LEU A 167 26.81 32.80 0.75
C LEU A 167 26.12 34.08 0.25
N PRO A 168 24.87 34.35 0.63
CA PRO A 168 24.21 35.61 0.30
C PRO A 168 24.81 36.79 1.07
N TRP A 169 24.57 38.01 0.58
CA TRP A 169 25.10 39.28 1.12
C TRP A 169 24.72 39.56 2.58
N ASN A 170 23.59 39.02 3.03
CA ASN A 170 23.08 39.13 4.41
C ASN A 170 23.60 38.02 5.34
N SER A 171 24.32 37.01 4.82
CA SER A 171 24.82 35.89 5.62
C SER A 171 25.89 36.32 6.63
N SER A 172 25.63 36.03 7.90
CA SER A 172 26.51 36.22 9.06
C SER A 172 27.46 35.04 9.32
N LEU A 173 27.52 34.05 8.41
CA LEU A 173 28.34 32.85 8.59
C LEU A 173 29.84 33.20 8.69
N THR A 174 30.51 32.72 9.74
CA THR A 174 31.93 32.98 10.05
C THR A 174 32.85 31.78 9.76
N THR A 175 32.31 30.57 9.69
CA THR A 175 33.02 29.32 9.40
C THR A 175 32.56 28.72 8.07
N SER A 176 33.36 27.84 7.46
CA SER A 176 32.94 27.14 6.24
C SER A 176 32.00 25.96 6.50
N GLY A 177 31.89 25.47 7.74
CA GLY A 177 31.15 24.25 8.08
C GLY A 177 31.86 22.94 7.71
N PHE A 178 33.06 22.97 7.12
CA PHE A 178 33.82 21.77 6.78
C PHE A 178 35.29 21.82 7.22
N SER A 179 35.84 20.62 7.36
CA SER A 179 37.23 20.35 7.71
C SER A 179 37.86 19.38 6.70
N ILE A 180 39.17 19.50 6.49
CA ILE A 180 39.97 18.47 5.81
C ILE A 180 40.43 17.51 6.91
N ALA A 181 39.88 16.30 6.94
CA ALA A 181 40.06 15.39 8.06
C ALA A 181 41.38 14.59 7.97
N ASN A 182 41.64 13.99 6.79
CA ASN A 182 42.84 13.20 6.53
C ASN A 182 43.06 13.06 5.01
N ARG A 183 44.20 12.49 4.62
CA ARG A 183 44.35 11.80 3.32
C ARG A 183 43.74 10.40 3.49
N ALA A 184 42.77 10.03 2.65
CA ALA A 184 42.10 8.74 2.69
C ALA A 184 42.21 8.05 1.33
N SER A 185 43.13 7.10 1.20
CA SER A 185 43.29 6.31 -0.02
C SER A 185 42.05 5.43 -0.24
N ILE A 186 41.40 5.59 -1.38
CA ILE A 186 40.25 4.79 -1.81
C ILE A 186 40.48 4.29 -3.24
N LYS A 187 39.92 3.12 -3.59
CA LYS A 187 40.00 2.54 -4.95
C LYS A 187 38.71 2.83 -5.76
N ARG A 188 38.15 4.03 -5.57
CA ARG A 188 36.78 4.42 -5.97
C ARG A 188 36.73 5.93 -6.17
N LEU A 189 36.02 6.45 -7.19
CA LEU A 189 35.80 7.89 -7.44
C LEU A 189 35.51 8.69 -6.16
N CYS A 190 34.54 8.21 -5.39
CA CYS A 190 33.99 8.87 -4.21
C CYS A 190 33.35 7.89 -3.24
N VAL A 191 33.47 8.16 -1.93
CA VAL A 191 32.64 7.55 -0.88
C VAL A 191 31.90 8.64 -0.10
N ILE A 192 30.56 8.62 -0.12
CA ILE A 192 29.71 9.54 0.66
C ILE A 192 29.23 8.84 1.94
N GLU A 193 29.64 9.34 3.11
CA GLU A 193 29.18 8.87 4.42
C GLU A 193 27.91 9.62 4.83
N SER A 194 26.83 8.89 5.12
CA SER A 194 25.58 9.44 5.64
C SER A 194 25.22 8.82 6.98
N VAL A 195 24.90 9.64 7.97
CA VAL A 195 24.71 9.24 9.38
C VAL A 195 23.31 9.63 9.88
N TRP A 196 22.63 8.71 10.56
CA TRP A 196 21.29 8.94 11.13
C TRP A 196 21.28 9.00 12.66
N LYS A 197 20.32 9.77 13.19
CA LYS A 197 20.04 9.90 14.63
C LYS A 197 18.59 9.52 15.00
N GLY A 198 17.77 9.16 14.03
CA GLY A 198 16.32 9.01 14.16
C GLY A 198 15.66 8.67 12.82
N GLU A 199 14.34 8.48 12.82
CA GLU A 199 13.55 8.20 11.61
C GLU A 199 13.64 9.39 10.63
N SER A 200 14.05 9.14 9.39
CA SER A 200 14.02 10.13 8.30
C SER A 200 14.22 9.45 6.95
N SER A 201 14.20 10.23 5.86
CA SER A 201 14.73 9.77 4.57
C SER A 201 15.67 10.81 3.95
N ILE A 202 16.55 10.34 3.07
CA ILE A 202 17.36 11.20 2.20
C ILE A 202 17.20 10.74 0.75
N THR A 203 17.18 11.68 -0.18
CA THR A 203 17.36 11.44 -1.61
C THR A 203 18.81 11.70 -1.98
N LEU A 204 19.44 10.77 -2.71
CA LEU A 204 20.83 10.82 -3.15
C LEU A 204 20.92 10.55 -4.66
N MET A 205 22.00 11.02 -5.28
CA MET A 205 22.24 10.99 -6.71
C MET A 205 23.65 10.52 -7.06
N SER A 206 23.78 9.90 -8.24
CA SER A 206 25.04 9.68 -8.95
C SER A 206 25.79 10.99 -9.24
N PRO A 207 27.10 10.95 -9.52
CA PRO A 207 27.85 12.13 -9.98
C PRO A 207 27.28 12.67 -11.29
N ASN A 208 27.54 13.96 -11.54
CA ASN A 208 27.07 14.75 -12.67
C ASN A 208 25.54 14.73 -12.92
N TYR A 209 24.72 14.15 -12.04
CA TYR A 209 23.27 13.97 -12.29
C TYR A 209 22.60 15.30 -12.72
N PRO A 210 21.86 15.31 -13.85
CA PRO A 210 21.33 14.16 -14.59
C PRO A 210 22.16 13.78 -15.84
N LEU A 211 23.37 14.34 -16.01
CA LEU A 211 24.13 14.31 -17.27
C LEU A 211 24.82 12.97 -17.58
N GLY A 212 25.28 12.22 -16.56
CA GLY A 212 25.88 10.90 -16.73
C GLY A 212 26.97 10.55 -15.71
N PHE A 213 26.89 9.33 -15.18
CA PHE A 213 27.94 8.71 -14.38
C PHE A 213 29.20 8.49 -15.26
N PRO A 214 30.43 8.76 -14.78
CA PRO A 214 31.65 8.56 -15.57
C PRO A 214 31.91 7.09 -15.96
N GLU A 215 32.49 6.86 -17.13
CA GLU A 215 32.84 5.52 -17.62
C GLU A 215 33.84 4.79 -16.72
N ASP A 216 33.70 3.46 -16.60
CA ASP A 216 34.43 2.50 -15.74
C ASP A 216 34.58 2.84 -14.23
N GLU A 217 34.04 3.99 -13.79
CA GLU A 217 34.20 4.43 -12.40
C GLU A 217 33.34 3.64 -11.40
N LEU A 218 33.74 3.74 -10.13
CA LEU A 218 33.08 3.09 -9.01
C LEU A 218 32.79 4.11 -7.91
N MET A 219 31.51 4.32 -7.60
CA MET A 219 31.09 5.19 -6.48
C MET A 219 30.43 4.37 -5.39
N THR A 220 30.65 4.77 -4.12
CA THR A 220 30.02 4.14 -2.95
C THR A 220 29.31 5.17 -2.07
N TRP A 221 28.19 4.76 -1.48
CA TRP A 221 27.54 5.42 -0.37
C TRP A 221 27.63 4.52 0.86
N GLN A 222 28.07 5.08 1.98
CA GLN A 222 28.22 4.41 3.27
C GLN A 222 27.13 4.92 4.21
N PHE A 223 26.28 4.02 4.70
CA PHE A 223 25.11 4.37 5.52
C PHE A 223 25.31 3.92 6.96
N VAL A 224 25.52 4.87 7.87
CA VAL A 224 25.72 4.61 9.30
C VAL A 224 24.39 4.75 10.02
N ILE A 225 23.84 3.60 10.42
CA ILE A 225 22.46 3.46 10.89
C ILE A 225 22.44 2.91 12.32
N PRO A 226 21.68 3.50 13.26
CA PRO A 226 21.52 2.96 14.61
C PRO A 226 21.02 1.51 14.61
N SER A 227 21.55 0.67 15.51
CA SER A 227 21.24 -0.77 15.59
C SER A 227 19.75 -1.08 15.84
N ASN A 228 19.04 -0.15 16.48
CA ASN A 228 17.59 -0.20 16.74
C ASN A 228 16.72 0.29 15.56
N MET A 229 17.30 0.55 14.39
CA MET A 229 16.60 1.00 13.19
C MET A 229 16.86 0.06 12.00
N ARG A 230 16.04 0.19 10.96
CA ARG A 230 16.11 -0.57 9.72
C ARG A 230 16.07 0.40 8.54
N ALA A 231 16.94 0.17 7.56
CA ALA A 231 17.04 0.95 6.33
C ALA A 231 16.29 0.27 5.18
N SER A 232 15.79 1.03 4.23
CA SER A 232 15.27 0.50 2.96
C SER A 232 15.60 1.44 1.81
N VAL A 233 16.03 0.87 0.68
CA VAL A 233 16.49 1.61 -0.50
C VAL A 233 15.43 1.55 -1.60
N PHE A 234 15.15 2.70 -2.23
CA PHE A 234 14.21 2.81 -3.34
C PHE A 234 14.82 3.62 -4.47
N PHE A 235 14.81 3.09 -5.70
CA PHE A 235 15.21 3.85 -6.88
C PHE A 235 13.99 4.62 -7.41
N HIS A 236 14.16 5.92 -7.70
CA HIS A 236 13.10 6.81 -8.18
C HIS A 236 13.22 7.11 -9.68
N ASN A 237 14.45 7.25 -10.16
CA ASN A 237 14.75 7.45 -11.59
C ASN A 237 16.14 6.88 -11.86
N TYR A 238 16.26 6.06 -12.90
CA TYR A 238 17.55 5.62 -13.42
C TYR A 238 17.48 5.52 -14.95
N SER A 239 18.65 5.48 -15.57
CA SER A 239 18.83 5.00 -16.93
C SER A 239 20.16 4.26 -16.99
N LEU A 240 20.30 3.39 -17.99
CA LEU A 240 21.47 2.56 -18.25
C LEU A 240 22.33 3.20 -19.35
N SER A 241 23.62 2.90 -19.37
CA SER A 241 24.46 3.03 -20.57
C SER A 241 24.36 1.78 -21.45
N ASN A 242 24.79 1.90 -22.71
CA ASN A 242 24.94 0.75 -23.61
C ASN A 242 26.37 0.20 -23.42
N CYS A 243 26.47 -0.98 -22.82
CA CYS A 243 27.75 -1.58 -22.47
C CYS A 243 28.29 -2.48 -23.59
N GLU A 244 29.54 -2.24 -24.02
CA GLU A 244 30.29 -3.22 -24.81
C GLU A 244 30.89 -4.32 -23.92
N ARG A 245 31.38 -3.94 -22.73
CA ARG A 245 32.08 -4.85 -21.81
C ARG A 245 31.80 -4.47 -20.36
N LYS A 246 31.84 -5.49 -19.48
CA LYS A 246 31.36 -5.46 -18.08
C LYS A 246 29.84 -5.24 -18.01
N GLU A 247 29.23 -5.51 -16.86
CA GLU A 247 27.81 -5.22 -16.59
C GLU A 247 27.67 -4.13 -15.53
N GLU A 248 26.81 -3.14 -15.81
CA GLU A 248 26.29 -2.19 -14.82
C GLU A 248 25.55 -2.93 -13.71
N ARG A 249 25.91 -2.63 -12.47
CA ARG A 249 25.34 -3.30 -11.30
C ARG A 249 25.44 -2.45 -10.05
N VAL A 250 24.61 -2.81 -9.09
CA VAL A 250 24.62 -2.25 -7.74
C VAL A 250 25.10 -3.33 -6.77
N GLU A 251 26.16 -3.01 -6.03
CA GLU A 251 26.80 -3.91 -5.06
C GLU A 251 26.48 -3.45 -3.63
N TYR A 252 25.80 -4.30 -2.85
CA TYR A 252 25.47 -4.05 -1.45
C TYR A 252 26.35 -4.88 -0.53
N TYR A 253 27.15 -4.20 0.29
CA TYR A 253 28.00 -4.83 1.29
C TYR A 253 27.27 -4.76 2.63
N ILE A 254 26.46 -5.80 2.91
CA ILE A 254 25.55 -5.88 4.06
C ILE A 254 26.13 -6.85 5.11
N PRO A 255 26.29 -6.43 6.38
CA PRO A 255 26.72 -7.33 7.46
C PRO A 255 25.81 -8.55 7.61
N GLY A 256 26.41 -9.73 7.77
CA GLY A 256 25.64 -10.98 7.92
C GLY A 256 24.84 -11.37 6.69
N SER A 257 25.29 -11.03 5.48
CA SER A 257 24.74 -11.58 4.25
C SER A 257 25.46 -12.87 3.80
N PRO A 258 24.74 -13.89 3.30
CA PRO A 258 25.38 -15.09 2.72
C PRO A 258 26.09 -14.82 1.38
N SER A 259 25.81 -13.69 0.72
CA SER A 259 26.60 -13.17 -0.40
C SER A 259 27.04 -11.76 -0.03
N ASN A 260 28.35 -11.48 -0.04
CA ASN A 260 28.88 -10.16 0.28
C ASN A 260 30.01 -9.81 -0.72
N PRO A 261 29.76 -8.93 -1.70
CA PRO A 261 28.53 -8.17 -1.91
C PRO A 261 27.32 -9.01 -2.34
N GLU A 262 26.12 -8.50 -2.07
CA GLU A 262 24.91 -8.84 -2.85
C GLU A 262 24.91 -8.00 -4.13
N VAL A 263 24.65 -8.63 -5.28
CA VAL A 263 24.70 -7.97 -6.60
C VAL A 263 23.30 -7.91 -7.21
N PHE A 264 22.87 -6.71 -7.59
CA PHE A 264 21.57 -6.45 -8.21
C PHE A 264 21.73 -5.64 -9.51
N LYS A 265 20.82 -5.84 -10.46
CA LYS A 265 20.65 -4.92 -11.59
C LYS A 265 19.86 -3.70 -11.14
N LEU A 266 19.98 -2.58 -11.85
CA LEU A 266 19.22 -1.36 -11.53
C LEU A 266 17.70 -1.54 -11.73
N SER A 267 17.29 -2.57 -12.47
CA SER A 267 15.91 -3.01 -12.67
C SER A 267 15.29 -3.74 -11.48
N ASP A 268 16.09 -4.26 -10.56
CA ASP A 268 15.64 -5.25 -9.58
C ASP A 268 15.06 -4.58 -8.32
N ASN A 269 14.24 -5.29 -7.55
CA ASN A 269 13.73 -4.78 -6.28
C ASN A 269 14.89 -4.70 -5.27
N GLN A 270 15.27 -3.46 -4.94
CA GLN A 270 16.43 -3.14 -4.11
C GLN A 270 16.22 -3.57 -2.65
N PRO A 271 17.30 -3.87 -1.90
CA PRO A 271 17.19 -4.43 -0.56
C PRO A 271 16.54 -3.46 0.45
N ALA A 272 15.66 -4.05 1.25
CA ALA A 272 14.89 -3.38 2.30
C ALA A 272 15.17 -4.03 3.66
N ASN A 273 14.65 -3.40 4.74
CA ASN A 273 14.79 -3.88 6.12
C ASN A 273 16.26 -4.19 6.56
N ILE A 274 17.24 -3.45 6.04
CA ILE A 274 18.67 -3.67 6.31
C ILE A 274 19.00 -3.18 7.73
N ALA A 275 19.74 -3.98 8.50
CA ALA A 275 20.16 -3.65 9.87
C ALA A 275 21.62 -3.21 9.93
N GLY A 276 21.91 -2.20 10.77
CA GLY A 276 23.27 -1.70 11.00
C GLY A 276 23.89 -0.94 9.83
N THR A 277 25.20 -0.70 9.91
CA THR A 277 25.96 0.03 8.89
C THR A 277 26.21 -0.83 7.66
N PHE A 278 25.88 -0.33 6.47
CA PHE A 278 26.14 -1.02 5.20
C PHE A 278 26.64 -0.06 4.12
N ASN A 279 27.26 -0.60 3.07
CA ASN A 279 27.66 0.16 1.89
C ASN A 279 26.82 -0.26 0.67
N MET A 280 26.50 0.71 -0.18
CA MET A 280 25.92 0.52 -1.52
C MET A 280 26.89 1.10 -2.54
N SER A 281 27.16 0.40 -3.65
CA SER A 281 28.06 0.89 -4.69
C SER A 281 27.43 0.79 -6.07
N LEU A 282 27.65 1.78 -6.92
CA LEU A 282 27.28 1.77 -8.33
C LEU A 282 28.56 1.64 -9.16
N GLN A 283 28.61 0.61 -10.00
CA GLN A 283 29.70 0.33 -10.93
C GLN A 283 29.23 0.63 -12.36
N GLY A 284 29.99 1.47 -13.09
CA GLY A 284 29.82 1.66 -14.53
C GLY A 284 30.35 0.51 -15.36
N CYS A 285 29.99 0.46 -16.64
CA CYS A 285 30.54 -0.44 -17.65
C CYS A 285 31.43 0.30 -18.66
N ASP A 286 32.07 -0.44 -19.55
CA ASP A 286 32.77 0.09 -20.73
C ASP A 286 31.71 0.34 -21.82
N GLN A 287 31.63 1.55 -22.37
CA GLN A 287 30.48 2.04 -23.13
C GLN A 287 30.66 1.97 -24.65
N ASP A 288 29.56 1.79 -25.39
CA ASP A 288 29.54 1.81 -26.86
C ASP A 288 30.03 3.18 -27.40
N ALA A 289 31.08 3.15 -28.22
CA ALA A 289 31.72 4.38 -28.70
C ALA A 289 30.87 5.23 -29.66
N GLN A 290 29.80 4.68 -30.24
CA GLN A 290 28.87 5.39 -31.13
C GLN A 290 27.60 5.86 -30.41
N ASN A 291 27.09 5.04 -29.49
CA ASN A 291 25.84 5.26 -28.75
C ASN A 291 26.02 4.89 -27.27
N PRO A 292 26.82 5.61 -26.47
CA PRO A 292 27.21 5.19 -25.12
C PRO A 292 26.05 5.08 -24.12
N GLY A 293 24.90 5.70 -24.40
CA GLY A 293 23.80 5.81 -23.44
C GLY A 293 24.13 6.77 -22.29
N ILE A 294 23.37 6.71 -21.19
CA ILE A 294 23.60 7.55 -20.01
C ILE A 294 23.21 6.78 -18.73
N LEU A 295 24.20 6.21 -18.05
CA LEU A 295 24.04 5.76 -16.67
C LEU A 295 23.74 6.94 -15.74
N ARG A 296 22.61 6.87 -15.02
CA ARG A 296 22.30 7.82 -13.92
C ARG A 296 21.45 7.14 -12.86
N LEU A 297 21.58 7.58 -11.62
CA LEU A 297 20.81 7.03 -10.51
C LEU A 297 20.34 8.13 -9.55
N LEU A 298 19.02 8.19 -9.32
CA LEU A 298 18.34 8.95 -8.28
C LEU A 298 17.63 7.96 -7.36
N PHE A 299 18.02 7.93 -6.10
CA PHE A 299 17.49 6.97 -5.12
C PHE A 299 17.18 7.62 -3.77
N GLN A 300 16.42 6.92 -2.94
CA GLN A 300 16.05 7.33 -1.59
C GLN A 300 16.39 6.23 -0.61
N VAL A 301 17.00 6.60 0.52
CA VAL A 301 17.18 5.72 1.67
C VAL A 301 16.21 6.18 2.76
N VAL A 302 15.36 5.27 3.23
CA VAL A 302 14.39 5.49 4.30
C VAL A 302 14.85 4.74 5.54
N ILE A 303 14.97 5.44 6.67
CA ILE A 303 15.33 4.87 7.98
C ILE A 303 14.12 4.96 8.90
N GLN A 304 13.72 3.83 9.46
CA GLN A 304 12.58 3.71 10.38
C GLN A 304 12.83 2.63 11.43
N HIS A 305 12.15 2.68 12.58
CA HIS A 305 12.25 1.60 13.56
C HIS A 305 11.56 0.33 13.04
N PRO A 306 12.03 -0.88 13.41
CA PRO A 306 11.16 -2.04 13.43
C PRO A 306 10.04 -1.76 14.46
N GLN A 307 8.78 -1.81 14.02
CA GLN A 307 7.60 -1.47 14.84
C GLN A 307 6.70 -2.68 15.13
N VAL A 308 7.20 -3.87 14.84
CA VAL A 308 6.66 -5.17 15.22
C VAL A 308 7.86 -5.99 15.68
N ASP A 309 7.69 -6.87 16.68
CA ASP A 309 8.71 -7.88 17.01
C ASP A 309 9.09 -8.63 15.73
N GLU A 310 10.39 -8.75 15.43
CA GLU A 310 10.88 -9.23 14.13
C GLU A 310 10.47 -10.69 13.81
N ASN A 311 9.90 -11.38 14.81
CA ASN A 311 9.37 -12.74 14.75
C ASN A 311 7.90 -12.84 14.29
N VAL A 312 7.12 -11.75 14.25
CA VAL A 312 5.68 -11.81 13.89
C VAL A 312 5.50 -11.85 12.38
N THR A 313 5.61 -13.07 11.83
CA THR A 313 5.35 -13.35 10.42
C THR A 313 3.97 -13.97 10.21
N TYR A 314 3.17 -13.42 9.31
CA TYR A 314 1.84 -13.92 8.94
C TYR A 314 1.97 -14.95 7.82
N LEU A 315 1.27 -16.07 7.94
CA LEU A 315 1.23 -17.13 6.93
C LEU A 315 -0.07 -17.01 6.13
N ILE A 316 0.06 -16.85 4.81
CA ILE A 316 -1.04 -16.76 3.85
C ILE A 316 -0.98 -18.00 2.95
N ASP A 317 -1.83 -18.99 3.22
CA ASP A 317 -2.00 -20.18 2.37
C ASP A 317 -2.93 -19.86 1.19
N LEU A 318 -2.36 -19.70 -0.01
CA LEU A 318 -3.09 -19.64 -1.27
C LEU A 318 -2.89 -20.92 -2.10
N SER A 319 -2.35 -22.01 -1.54
CA SER A 319 -2.01 -23.24 -2.27
C SER A 319 -3.25 -23.98 -2.80
N LYS A 320 -4.36 -23.93 -2.04
CA LYS A 320 -5.66 -24.52 -2.39
C LYS A 320 -6.54 -23.58 -3.20
N GLU A 321 -6.19 -22.30 -3.24
CA GLU A 321 -6.90 -21.30 -4.02
C GLU A 321 -6.52 -21.41 -5.51
N LYS A 322 -7.44 -20.99 -6.39
CA LYS A 322 -7.25 -21.04 -7.85
C LYS A 322 -7.71 -19.75 -8.49
N ASN A 323 -6.92 -19.28 -9.46
CA ASN A 323 -7.17 -18.04 -10.20
C ASN A 323 -7.49 -16.86 -9.27
N MET A 324 -6.61 -16.67 -8.28
CA MET A 324 -6.79 -15.69 -7.22
C MET A 324 -5.52 -14.86 -7.04
N THR A 325 -5.69 -13.55 -6.84
CA THR A 325 -4.62 -12.61 -6.52
C THR A 325 -4.99 -11.81 -5.28
N VAL A 326 -3.97 -11.46 -4.48
CA VAL A 326 -4.13 -10.66 -3.27
C VAL A 326 -3.08 -9.54 -3.29
N THR A 327 -3.54 -8.29 -3.33
CA THR A 327 -2.67 -7.11 -3.30
C THR A 327 -2.78 -6.41 -1.95
N ILE A 328 -1.63 -6.22 -1.30
CA ILE A 328 -1.52 -5.45 -0.07
C ILE A 328 -0.93 -4.09 -0.45
N HIS A 329 -1.63 -3.02 -0.12
CA HIS A 329 -1.28 -1.66 -0.53
C HIS A 329 -1.60 -0.62 0.55
N LEU A 330 -1.07 0.60 0.39
CA LEU A 330 -1.49 1.75 1.21
C LEU A 330 -2.90 2.22 0.85
N GLU A 331 -3.60 2.77 1.83
CA GLU A 331 -4.87 3.48 1.63
C GLU A 331 -4.69 4.69 0.68
N GLY A 332 -5.64 4.86 -0.23
CA GLY A 332 -5.60 5.91 -1.26
C GLY A 332 -4.86 5.52 -2.56
N TRP A 333 -4.18 4.36 -2.62
CA TRP A 333 -3.61 3.83 -3.87
C TRP A 333 -4.72 3.54 -4.90
N PRO A 334 -4.52 3.82 -6.22
CA PRO A 334 -3.32 4.38 -6.84
C PRO A 334 -3.20 5.91 -6.78
N SER A 335 -4.28 6.62 -6.42
CA SER A 335 -4.39 8.08 -6.55
C SER A 335 -3.53 8.89 -5.57
N LEU A 336 -3.10 8.30 -4.45
CA LEU A 336 -2.24 8.94 -3.44
C LEU A 336 -0.78 8.48 -3.57
N ILE A 337 0.09 9.40 -3.99
CA ILE A 337 1.54 9.26 -3.81
C ILE A 337 1.87 9.77 -2.40
N PRO A 338 2.49 8.95 -1.52
CA PRO A 338 2.88 9.42 -0.19
C PRO A 338 3.87 10.60 -0.25
N PRO A 339 3.71 11.64 0.59
CA PRO A 339 4.67 12.74 0.64
C PRO A 339 6.04 12.26 1.11
N LYS A 340 7.13 12.87 0.61
CA LYS A 340 8.54 12.50 0.90
C LYS A 340 8.91 12.49 2.41
N SER A 341 8.04 12.99 3.29
CA SER A 341 8.25 13.20 4.73
C SER A 341 7.62 12.17 5.67
N GLU A 342 6.82 11.22 5.18
CA GLU A 342 6.12 10.25 6.04
C GLU A 342 6.84 8.90 6.18
N PRO A 343 6.73 8.21 7.35
CA PRO A 343 7.28 6.86 7.52
C PRO A 343 6.58 5.85 6.60
N MET A 344 7.37 4.98 5.97
CA MET A 344 6.92 4.17 4.83
C MET A 344 6.53 2.76 5.25
N CYS A 345 5.23 2.48 5.26
CA CYS A 345 4.72 1.13 5.45
C CYS A 345 5.09 0.22 4.26
N LEU A 346 5.88 -0.82 4.51
CA LEU A 346 6.28 -1.85 3.54
C LEU A 346 5.75 -3.21 3.97
N THR A 347 5.51 -4.09 3.00
CA THR A 347 5.19 -5.51 3.24
C THR A 347 6.34 -6.38 2.74
N CYS A 348 6.97 -7.12 3.65
CA CYS A 348 8.11 -7.98 3.38
C CYS A 348 7.67 -9.39 3.04
N LYS A 349 8.13 -9.94 1.90
CA LYS A 349 7.94 -11.35 1.49
C LYS A 349 9.08 -12.25 1.98
N ASN A 350 10.27 -11.67 2.15
CA ASN A 350 11.45 -12.28 2.77
C ASN A 350 12.11 -11.21 3.66
N PRO A 351 13.04 -11.55 4.57
CA PRO A 351 13.63 -10.60 5.52
C PRO A 351 14.27 -9.34 4.91
N ARG A 352 14.68 -9.37 3.63
CA ARG A 352 15.27 -8.23 2.88
C ARG A 352 14.47 -7.78 1.65
N THR A 353 13.39 -8.46 1.25
CA THR A 353 12.60 -8.08 0.05
C THR A 353 11.23 -7.55 0.49
N CYS A 354 11.09 -6.22 0.52
CA CYS A 354 9.90 -5.55 1.03
C CYS A 354 9.38 -4.48 0.07
N ASP A 355 8.11 -4.60 -0.30
CA ASP A 355 7.47 -3.78 -1.33
C ASP A 355 6.46 -2.80 -0.73
N ARG A 356 6.24 -1.66 -1.41
CA ARG A 356 5.16 -0.70 -1.09
C ARG A 356 3.78 -1.24 -1.48
N VAL A 357 3.74 -2.11 -2.49
CA VAL A 357 2.56 -2.86 -2.93
C VAL A 357 3.01 -4.29 -3.18
N LEU A 358 2.54 -5.24 -2.37
CA LEU A 358 2.90 -6.65 -2.51
C LEU A 358 1.74 -7.43 -3.14
N THR A 359 2.02 -8.12 -4.26
CA THR A 359 1.06 -8.98 -4.96
C THR A 359 1.38 -10.45 -4.71
N LEU A 360 0.39 -11.19 -4.24
CA LEU A 360 0.44 -12.64 -4.01
C LEU A 360 -0.49 -13.34 -5.00
N THR A 361 -0.14 -14.57 -5.41
CA THR A 361 -0.87 -15.33 -6.43
C THR A 361 -1.27 -16.73 -5.92
N SER A 362 -2.34 -17.29 -6.51
CA SER A 362 -2.81 -18.65 -6.21
C SER A 362 -1.77 -19.73 -6.53
N GLY A 363 -1.72 -20.78 -5.70
CA GLY A 363 -0.84 -21.94 -5.86
C GLY A 363 0.38 -21.98 -4.94
N ALA A 364 0.59 -20.96 -4.09
CA ALA A 364 1.72 -20.88 -3.18
C ALA A 364 1.31 -20.54 -1.73
N VAL A 365 2.18 -20.87 -0.78
CA VAL A 365 2.10 -20.40 0.61
C VAL A 365 3.11 -19.28 0.79
N TYR A 366 2.67 -18.15 1.36
CA TYR A 366 3.54 -17.00 1.63
C TYR A 366 3.70 -16.80 3.12
N ARG A 367 4.92 -16.47 3.55
CA ARG A 367 5.22 -15.90 4.86
C ARG A 367 5.52 -14.43 4.65
N ILE A 368 4.80 -13.53 5.32
CA ILE A 368 5.00 -12.08 5.20
C ILE A 368 5.19 -11.39 6.56
N SER A 369 5.81 -10.23 6.58
CA SER A 369 5.84 -9.32 7.73
C SER A 369 5.60 -7.87 7.30
N PHE A 370 5.26 -7.00 8.25
CA PHE A 370 4.96 -5.59 7.97
C PHE A 370 5.98 -4.67 8.65
N LEU A 371 6.77 -3.94 7.85
CA LEU A 371 7.59 -2.84 8.35
C LEU A 371 6.76 -1.56 8.28
N CYS A 372 5.85 -1.39 9.23
CA CYS A 372 4.81 -0.36 9.22
C CYS A 372 4.39 0.01 10.65
N LYS A 373 4.42 1.31 10.98
CA LYS A 373 4.08 1.83 12.31
C LYS A 373 2.58 1.82 12.63
N ASP A 374 1.74 1.92 11.59
CA ASP A 374 0.29 1.85 11.72
C ASP A 374 -0.32 0.99 10.62
N LEU A 375 -0.60 -0.27 10.97
CA LEU A 375 -1.27 -1.24 10.11
C LEU A 375 -2.68 -0.76 9.68
N SER A 376 -3.28 0.19 10.39
CA SER A 376 -4.56 0.80 10.00
C SER A 376 -4.46 1.65 8.72
N ARG A 377 -3.25 1.97 8.23
CA ARG A 377 -2.99 2.57 6.90
C ARG A 377 -2.93 1.57 5.74
N LEU A 378 -2.74 0.28 6.03
CA LEU A 378 -2.65 -0.77 5.01
C LEU A 378 -4.02 -1.36 4.69
N ARG A 379 -4.20 -1.74 3.42
CA ARG A 379 -5.44 -2.24 2.85
C ARG A 379 -5.14 -3.50 2.03
N VAL A 380 -6.04 -4.47 2.10
CA VAL A 380 -6.04 -5.65 1.21
C VAL A 380 -7.09 -5.47 0.14
N THR A 381 -6.70 -5.58 -1.13
CA THR A 381 -7.62 -5.85 -2.24
C THR A 381 -7.35 -7.27 -2.73
N ALA A 382 -8.41 -8.04 -3.03
CA ALA A 382 -8.25 -9.38 -3.56
C ALA A 382 -9.22 -9.63 -4.71
N GLU A 383 -8.79 -10.41 -5.69
CA GLU A 383 -9.56 -10.79 -6.87
C GLU A 383 -9.52 -12.30 -7.09
N LYS A 384 -10.67 -12.90 -7.42
CA LYS A 384 -10.82 -14.34 -7.66
C LYS A 384 -11.69 -14.58 -8.89
N GLY A 385 -11.14 -15.20 -9.92
CA GLY A 385 -11.83 -15.53 -11.16
C GLY A 385 -12.47 -16.92 -11.14
N ILE A 386 -13.77 -17.02 -11.39
CA ILE A 386 -14.52 -18.28 -11.48
C ILE A 386 -15.18 -18.33 -12.85
N GLY A 387 -14.74 -19.23 -13.74
CA GLY A 387 -15.23 -19.32 -15.11
C GLY A 387 -15.96 -20.63 -15.43
N CYS A 388 -16.90 -20.57 -16.37
CA CYS A 388 -17.51 -21.73 -17.01
C CYS A 388 -17.67 -21.53 -18.52
N MET A 389 -17.12 -22.44 -19.32
CA MET A 389 -17.21 -22.43 -20.79
C MET A 389 -18.25 -23.40 -21.36
N ASP A 390 -18.60 -24.46 -20.61
CA ASP A 390 -19.66 -25.42 -20.98
C ASP A 390 -20.48 -25.75 -19.72
N ILE A 391 -21.77 -25.40 -19.77
CA ILE A 391 -22.76 -25.58 -18.71
C ILE A 391 -22.77 -27.00 -18.15
N ARG A 392 -22.52 -28.02 -18.98
CA ARG A 392 -22.54 -29.45 -18.60
C ARG A 392 -21.58 -29.78 -17.45
N TRP A 393 -20.49 -29.03 -17.33
CA TRP A 393 -19.45 -29.23 -16.31
C TRP A 393 -19.67 -28.40 -15.05
N CYS A 394 -20.67 -27.50 -15.05
CA CYS A 394 -20.86 -26.44 -14.06
C CYS A 394 -22.26 -26.44 -13.41
N GLN A 395 -23.29 -26.92 -14.11
CA GLN A 395 -24.71 -26.82 -13.71
C GLN A 395 -25.03 -27.47 -12.34
N ARG A 396 -24.20 -28.40 -11.86
CA ARG A 396 -24.33 -29.05 -10.54
C ARG A 396 -23.39 -28.49 -9.47
N LYS A 397 -22.60 -27.45 -9.76
CA LYS A 397 -21.62 -26.86 -8.84
C LYS A 397 -22.16 -25.56 -8.25
N ILE A 398 -22.31 -25.54 -6.93
CA ILE A 398 -22.62 -24.33 -6.15
C ILE A 398 -21.32 -23.85 -5.51
N TYR A 399 -20.94 -22.61 -5.80
CA TYR A 399 -19.74 -21.95 -5.30
C TYR A 399 -20.12 -21.05 -4.12
N SER A 400 -19.40 -21.14 -2.99
CA SER A 400 -19.54 -20.18 -1.90
C SER A 400 -18.76 -18.90 -2.25
N LEU A 401 -19.43 -17.75 -2.21
CA LEU A 401 -18.83 -16.43 -2.41
C LEU A 401 -18.55 -15.80 -1.05
N SER A 402 -17.54 -16.33 -0.36
CA SER A 402 -17.04 -15.85 0.93
C SER A 402 -15.56 -15.51 0.85
N VAL A 403 -15.13 -14.52 1.66
CA VAL A 403 -13.70 -14.12 1.76
C VAL A 403 -12.91 -15.25 2.44
N PRO A 404 -11.82 -15.77 1.85
CA PRO A 404 -11.05 -16.87 2.43
C PRO A 404 -10.38 -16.51 3.77
N LYS A 405 -10.26 -17.51 4.66
CA LYS A 405 -9.62 -17.40 5.98
C LYS A 405 -8.21 -16.80 5.94
N ALA A 406 -7.43 -17.12 4.90
CA ALA A 406 -6.08 -16.60 4.68
C ALA A 406 -6.01 -15.05 4.52
N ILE A 407 -7.14 -14.38 4.29
CA ILE A 407 -7.25 -12.91 4.28
C ILE A 407 -7.91 -12.39 5.57
N THR A 408 -8.97 -13.03 6.06
CA THR A 408 -9.68 -12.56 7.27
C THR A 408 -8.86 -12.68 8.56
N GLN A 409 -7.78 -13.46 8.55
CA GLN A 409 -6.82 -13.61 9.65
C GLN A 409 -5.69 -12.58 9.63
N LEU A 410 -5.63 -11.69 8.64
CA LEU A 410 -4.61 -10.63 8.57
C LEU A 410 -4.94 -9.45 9.50
N PRO A 411 -3.93 -8.78 10.10
CA PRO A 411 -4.11 -7.64 11.01
C PRO A 411 -4.48 -6.33 10.28
N ILE A 412 -4.63 -6.38 8.95
CA ILE A 412 -4.87 -5.24 8.07
C ILE A 412 -6.25 -5.36 7.43
N ARG A 413 -6.95 -4.23 7.23
CA ARG A 413 -8.34 -4.27 6.75
C ARG A 413 -8.41 -4.69 5.29
N LEU A 414 -9.28 -5.64 5.00
CA LEU A 414 -9.84 -5.77 3.65
C LEU A 414 -10.46 -4.42 3.24
N HIS A 415 -10.20 -4.00 2.01
CA HIS A 415 -10.85 -2.85 1.37
C HIS A 415 -11.90 -3.33 0.37
N LYS A 416 -11.52 -4.29 -0.47
CA LYS A 416 -12.38 -4.83 -1.54
C LYS A 416 -12.05 -6.30 -1.81
N PHE A 417 -13.06 -7.16 -1.87
CA PHE A 417 -12.94 -8.49 -2.47
C PHE A 417 -13.74 -8.53 -3.77
N ILE A 418 -13.13 -9.05 -4.85
CA ILE A 418 -13.71 -9.09 -6.19
C ILE A 418 -13.85 -10.55 -6.62
N TRP A 419 -15.06 -10.96 -7.01
CA TRP A 419 -15.26 -12.16 -7.81
C TRP A 419 -15.53 -11.75 -9.26
N LYS A 420 -14.71 -12.22 -10.20
CA LYS A 420 -14.98 -12.13 -11.64
C LYS A 420 -15.57 -13.45 -12.11
N LEU A 421 -16.86 -13.45 -12.40
CA LEU A 421 -17.60 -14.62 -12.85
C LEU A 421 -17.67 -14.60 -14.37
N LEU A 422 -16.99 -15.55 -15.02
CA LEU A 422 -16.89 -15.63 -16.47
C LEU A 422 -17.88 -16.64 -17.04
N ALA A 423 -18.71 -16.21 -17.97
CA ALA A 423 -19.76 -17.01 -18.60
C ALA A 423 -19.92 -16.63 -20.09
N THR A 424 -20.10 -17.64 -20.94
CA THR A 424 -20.47 -17.46 -22.36
C THR A 424 -21.95 -17.11 -22.49
N ASP A 425 -22.38 -16.47 -23.59
CA ASP A 425 -23.75 -15.95 -23.82
C ASP A 425 -24.92 -16.94 -23.61
N LEU A 426 -24.65 -18.24 -23.70
CA LEU A 426 -25.60 -19.35 -23.46
C LEU A 426 -25.67 -19.80 -21.99
N ILE A 427 -24.90 -19.19 -21.10
CA ILE A 427 -24.71 -19.52 -19.69
C ILE A 427 -24.98 -18.27 -18.85
N ASN A 428 -25.86 -18.42 -17.86
CA ASN A 428 -26.21 -17.35 -16.95
C ASN A 428 -25.66 -17.58 -15.54
N VAL A 429 -25.55 -16.48 -14.80
CA VAL A 429 -24.98 -16.40 -13.45
C VAL A 429 -26.11 -16.24 -12.45
N GLU A 430 -26.32 -17.24 -11.59
CA GLU A 430 -27.31 -17.19 -10.52
C GLU A 430 -26.64 -16.97 -9.17
N ILE A 431 -26.89 -15.80 -8.57
CA ILE A 431 -26.50 -15.47 -7.20
C ILE A 431 -27.68 -15.74 -6.26
N THR A 432 -27.42 -16.33 -5.10
CA THR A 432 -28.42 -16.54 -4.02
C THR A 432 -27.88 -16.13 -2.64
N SER A 433 -28.75 -15.64 -1.76
CA SER A 433 -28.49 -15.32 -0.34
C SER A 433 -29.59 -15.98 0.51
N PRO A 434 -29.50 -17.30 0.80
CA PRO A 434 -30.62 -18.08 1.32
C PRO A 434 -30.97 -17.86 2.80
N SER A 435 -30.14 -17.16 3.56
CA SER A 435 -30.26 -17.02 5.02
C SER A 435 -30.31 -15.56 5.48
N LEU A 436 -29.59 -14.67 4.79
CA LEU A 436 -29.57 -13.24 5.09
C LEU A 436 -30.54 -12.45 4.19
N LYS A 437 -30.73 -12.88 2.94
CA LYS A 437 -31.36 -12.15 1.83
C LYS A 437 -30.71 -10.80 1.54
N LEU A 438 -30.77 -10.36 0.29
CA LEU A 438 -30.25 -9.07 -0.14
C LEU A 438 -31.31 -7.96 0.00
N GLN A 439 -30.89 -6.80 0.50
CA GLN A 439 -31.57 -5.51 0.43
C GLN A 439 -30.84 -4.67 -0.62
N GLN A 440 -31.55 -4.02 -1.53
CA GLN A 440 -30.96 -3.06 -2.46
C GLN A 440 -30.68 -1.73 -1.74
N ASP A 441 -29.57 -1.07 -2.05
CA ASP A 441 -29.25 0.29 -1.58
C ASP A 441 -30.04 1.30 -2.42
N VAL A 442 -31.09 1.87 -1.85
CA VAL A 442 -31.98 2.84 -2.51
C VAL A 442 -32.07 4.15 -1.70
N PRO A 443 -32.42 5.31 -2.29
CA PRO A 443 -32.44 6.58 -1.58
C PRO A 443 -33.28 6.58 -0.29
N GLU A 444 -34.39 5.84 -0.29
CA GLU A 444 -35.37 5.68 0.79
C GLU A 444 -34.95 4.69 1.87
N GLN A 445 -34.07 3.74 1.53
CA GLN A 445 -33.63 2.65 2.40
C GLN A 445 -32.18 2.28 2.08
N ARG A 446 -31.25 3.07 2.63
CA ARG A 446 -29.81 2.84 2.46
C ARG A 446 -29.31 1.64 3.26
N CYS A 447 -28.22 1.04 2.80
CA CYS A 447 -27.51 -0.02 3.51
C CYS A 447 -26.80 0.51 4.77
N ASN A 448 -27.12 -0.08 5.93
CA ASN A 448 -26.54 0.26 7.24
C ASN A 448 -25.77 -0.93 7.85
N THR A 449 -25.02 -1.63 7.01
CA THR A 449 -24.29 -2.86 7.33
C THR A 449 -22.77 -2.65 7.28
N SER A 450 -22.00 -3.52 7.94
CA SER A 450 -20.52 -3.44 7.94
C SER A 450 -19.88 -3.67 6.56
N TYR A 451 -20.63 -4.23 5.62
CA TYR A 451 -20.22 -4.43 4.23
C TYR A 451 -21.42 -4.37 3.27
N SER A 452 -21.15 -4.18 1.99
CA SER A 452 -22.11 -4.38 0.88
C SER A 452 -21.45 -5.05 -0.31
N TYR A 453 -22.26 -5.62 -1.20
CA TYR A 453 -21.87 -6.10 -2.53
C TYR A 453 -22.28 -5.07 -3.57
N SER A 454 -21.36 -4.66 -4.45
CA SER A 454 -21.67 -3.97 -5.70
C SER A 454 -21.61 -5.01 -6.83
N ILE A 455 -22.67 -5.11 -7.63
CA ILE A 455 -22.84 -6.15 -8.66
C ILE A 455 -22.98 -5.48 -10.02
N VAL A 456 -22.14 -5.87 -10.97
CA VAL A 456 -22.12 -5.33 -12.33
C VAL A 456 -22.14 -6.50 -13.33
N SER A 457 -23.03 -6.46 -14.32
CA SER A 457 -22.93 -7.30 -15.52
C SER A 457 -22.20 -6.54 -16.62
N ALA A 458 -21.33 -7.21 -17.36
CA ALA A 458 -20.57 -6.62 -18.45
C ALA A 458 -20.48 -7.54 -19.67
N THR A 459 -20.68 -6.93 -20.83
CA THR A 459 -20.31 -7.46 -22.15
C THR A 459 -19.10 -6.66 -22.68
N PRO A 460 -18.48 -7.03 -23.82
CA PRO A 460 -17.46 -6.20 -24.46
C PRO A 460 -17.96 -4.83 -24.94
N GLU A 461 -19.29 -4.65 -25.06
CA GLU A 461 -19.92 -3.47 -25.68
C GLU A 461 -20.73 -2.62 -24.68
N THR A 462 -21.23 -3.21 -23.60
CA THR A 462 -22.11 -2.55 -22.61
C THR A 462 -21.84 -3.02 -21.18
N GLU A 463 -21.93 -2.09 -20.22
CA GLU A 463 -21.82 -2.32 -18.78
C GLU A 463 -23.15 -1.96 -18.09
N LEU A 464 -23.64 -2.85 -17.23
CA LEU A 464 -24.90 -2.72 -16.49
C LEU A 464 -24.64 -2.82 -14.98
N ASP A 465 -24.62 -1.68 -14.29
CA ASP A 465 -24.61 -1.65 -12.83
C ASP A 465 -25.96 -2.20 -12.30
N VAL A 466 -25.95 -3.44 -11.80
CA VAL A 466 -27.12 -4.09 -11.19
C VAL A 466 -27.46 -3.42 -9.85
N GLY A 467 -26.47 -2.80 -9.22
CA GLY A 467 -26.60 -1.95 -8.04
C GLY A 467 -25.73 -2.39 -6.86
N VAL A 468 -26.01 -1.76 -5.72
CA VAL A 468 -25.38 -2.08 -4.43
C VAL A 468 -26.39 -2.79 -3.53
N PHE A 469 -25.95 -3.81 -2.81
CA PHE A 469 -26.79 -4.70 -2.00
C PHE A 469 -26.15 -5.02 -0.65
N CYS A 470 -26.95 -5.10 0.41
CA CYS A 470 -26.52 -5.49 1.76
C CYS A 470 -27.31 -6.70 2.29
N PRO A 471 -26.78 -7.47 3.26
CA PRO A 471 -27.53 -8.53 3.92
C PRO A 471 -28.70 -7.99 4.77
N GLY A 472 -29.75 -8.80 4.95
CA GLY A 472 -30.89 -8.51 5.83
C GLY A 472 -32.17 -8.09 5.11
N GLY A 473 -32.28 -8.31 3.80
CA GLY A 473 -33.37 -7.80 2.97
C GLY A 473 -34.48 -8.80 2.64
N SER A 474 -34.82 -8.88 1.35
CA SER A 474 -35.91 -9.73 0.84
C SER A 474 -35.70 -10.25 -0.59
N ILE A 475 -34.61 -9.88 -1.27
CA ILE A 475 -34.19 -10.48 -2.53
C ILE A 475 -33.42 -11.77 -2.18
N GLU A 476 -33.98 -12.94 -2.47
CA GLU A 476 -33.30 -14.23 -2.23
C GLU A 476 -32.29 -14.58 -3.32
N LYS A 477 -32.57 -14.14 -4.55
CA LYS A 477 -31.92 -14.62 -5.75
C LYS A 477 -31.88 -13.55 -6.84
N ILE A 478 -30.78 -13.52 -7.59
CA ILE A 478 -30.56 -12.67 -8.76
C ILE A 478 -29.95 -13.53 -9.86
N GLN A 479 -30.66 -13.72 -10.98
CA GLN A 479 -30.11 -14.34 -12.18
C GLN A 479 -29.73 -13.24 -13.17
N MET A 480 -28.51 -13.26 -13.71
CA MET A 480 -28.05 -12.29 -14.71
C MET A 480 -27.38 -13.01 -15.89
N ARG A 481 -27.38 -12.33 -17.03
CA ARG A 481 -26.66 -12.73 -18.24
C ARG A 481 -25.21 -12.20 -18.22
N ASN A 482 -24.35 -12.82 -19.04
CA ASN A 482 -22.98 -12.37 -19.37
C ASN A 482 -21.99 -12.45 -18.19
N ASN A 483 -20.83 -11.80 -18.32
CA ASN A 483 -19.79 -11.82 -17.28
C ASN A 483 -20.18 -10.91 -16.11
N ILE A 484 -20.16 -11.44 -14.88
CA ILE A 484 -20.58 -10.69 -13.68
C ILE A 484 -19.37 -10.38 -12.80
N THR A 485 -19.19 -9.11 -12.45
CA THR A 485 -18.23 -8.68 -11.43
C THR A 485 -18.96 -8.37 -10.13
N ILE A 486 -18.69 -9.15 -9.09
CA ILE A 486 -19.21 -8.94 -7.73
C ILE A 486 -18.09 -8.33 -6.90
N SER A 487 -18.34 -7.18 -6.27
CA SER A 487 -17.37 -6.44 -5.45
C SER A 487 -17.89 -6.26 -4.03
N LEU A 488 -17.42 -7.07 -3.08
CA LEU A 488 -17.64 -6.82 -1.65
C LEU A 488 -16.78 -5.63 -1.22
N LYS A 489 -17.40 -4.61 -0.61
CA LYS A 489 -16.75 -3.45 0.03
C LYS A 489 -17.13 -3.39 1.52
N THR A 490 -16.17 -3.08 2.38
CA THR A 490 -16.37 -2.91 3.84
C THR A 490 -16.46 -1.44 4.23
N PHE A 491 -17.22 -1.12 5.29
CA PHE A 491 -17.39 0.23 5.80
C PHE A 491 -17.03 0.38 7.28
N GLY A 492 -16.50 1.56 7.65
CA GLY A 492 -16.17 1.91 9.02
C GLY A 492 -14.98 1.13 9.61
N LYS A 493 -15.06 0.77 10.89
CA LYS A 493 -14.02 0.01 11.61
C LYS A 493 -14.17 -1.51 11.50
N GLY A 494 -15.22 -2.01 10.83
CA GLY A 494 -15.52 -3.44 10.76
C GLY A 494 -14.53 -4.22 9.89
N LEU A 495 -13.61 -4.96 10.52
CA LEU A 495 -12.96 -6.09 9.84
C LEU A 495 -14.02 -7.17 9.56
N ILE A 496 -13.85 -7.88 8.44
CA ILE A 496 -14.57 -9.15 8.22
C ILE A 496 -13.85 -10.23 9.02
N ASN A 497 -14.10 -10.26 10.32
CA ASN A 497 -13.73 -11.39 11.16
C ASN A 497 -14.60 -12.60 10.80
N GLU A 498 -14.19 -13.81 11.21
CA GLU A 498 -14.96 -15.04 10.95
C GLU A 498 -16.39 -15.04 11.54
N SER A 499 -16.68 -14.10 12.45
CA SER A 499 -18.00 -13.86 13.04
C SER A 499 -18.98 -13.07 12.13
N VAL A 500 -18.55 -12.57 10.98
CA VAL A 500 -19.41 -11.84 10.04
C VAL A 500 -20.01 -12.83 9.02
N PRO A 501 -21.31 -13.16 9.11
CA PRO A 501 -21.92 -14.19 8.27
C PRO A 501 -21.94 -13.74 6.81
N GLN A 502 -21.43 -14.61 5.92
CA GLN A 502 -21.53 -14.47 4.47
C GLN A 502 -22.23 -15.72 3.93
N ASP A 503 -23.44 -15.57 3.41
CA ASP A 503 -24.26 -16.67 2.90
C ASP A 503 -24.35 -16.73 1.37
N LEU A 504 -23.67 -15.81 0.69
CA LEU A 504 -23.76 -15.60 -0.75
C LEU A 504 -23.22 -16.82 -1.51
N LYS A 505 -24.02 -17.34 -2.43
CA LYS A 505 -23.72 -18.52 -3.25
C LYS A 505 -23.94 -18.22 -4.72
N MET A 506 -23.21 -18.93 -5.58
CA MET A 506 -23.22 -18.78 -7.03
C MET A 506 -23.38 -20.15 -7.71
N SER A 507 -24.24 -20.23 -8.71
CA SER A 507 -24.33 -21.38 -9.64
C SER A 507 -24.47 -20.91 -11.08
N PHE A 508 -23.87 -21.65 -12.02
CA PHE A 508 -24.08 -21.43 -13.45
C PHE A 508 -25.37 -22.13 -13.90
N VAL A 509 -26.26 -21.40 -14.57
CA VAL A 509 -27.59 -21.87 -14.97
C VAL A 509 -27.83 -21.68 -16.48
N PRO A 510 -28.80 -22.38 -17.09
CA PRO A 510 -29.16 -22.17 -18.49
C PRO A 510 -29.59 -20.74 -18.81
N HIS A 511 -29.47 -20.36 -20.08
CA HIS A 511 -29.87 -19.07 -20.62
C HIS A 511 -31.34 -18.69 -20.30
N ILE A 512 -31.58 -17.40 -20.04
CA ILE A 512 -32.88 -16.76 -19.78
C ILE A 512 -33.06 -15.56 -20.74
N LYS A 513 -34.29 -15.14 -21.00
CA LYS A 513 -34.59 -14.09 -22.00
C LYS A 513 -34.37 -12.65 -21.53
N ASP A 514 -34.52 -12.39 -20.23
CA ASP A 514 -34.28 -11.08 -19.62
C ASP A 514 -32.78 -10.94 -19.25
N GLU A 515 -32.24 -9.72 -19.24
CA GLU A 515 -30.83 -9.52 -18.85
C GLU A 515 -30.60 -9.71 -17.34
N CYS A 516 -31.64 -9.46 -16.53
CA CYS A 516 -31.64 -9.75 -15.10
C CYS A 516 -33.03 -10.13 -14.59
N ILE A 517 -33.10 -11.16 -13.73
CA ILE A 517 -34.29 -11.60 -13.02
C ILE A 517 -34.02 -11.63 -11.51
N PHE A 518 -34.76 -10.81 -10.76
CA PHE A 518 -34.77 -10.81 -9.30
C PHE A 518 -35.88 -11.72 -8.76
N THR A 519 -35.58 -12.58 -7.79
CA THR A 519 -36.63 -13.27 -7.00
C THR A 519 -36.71 -12.65 -5.61
N VAL A 520 -37.90 -12.16 -5.25
CA VAL A 520 -38.14 -11.38 -4.03
C VAL A 520 -39.20 -12.07 -3.19
N SER A 521 -38.86 -12.39 -1.95
CA SER A 521 -39.77 -12.97 -0.96
C SER A 521 -39.83 -12.01 0.25
N PRO A 522 -40.76 -11.04 0.23
CA PRO A 522 -40.91 -10.08 1.32
C PRO A 522 -41.14 -10.79 2.65
N ASN A 523 -40.42 -10.39 3.70
CA ASN A 523 -40.70 -10.89 5.04
C ASN A 523 -42.04 -10.29 5.55
N PRO A 524 -42.83 -11.00 6.38
CA PRO A 524 -44.11 -10.47 6.88
C PRO A 524 -43.95 -9.10 7.54
N LYS A 525 -44.83 -8.14 7.17
CA LYS A 525 -44.81 -6.73 7.60
C LYS A 525 -43.62 -5.89 7.10
N ALA A 526 -42.71 -6.42 6.28
CA ALA A 526 -41.69 -5.62 5.62
C ALA A 526 -42.29 -4.78 4.48
N LYS A 527 -41.77 -3.56 4.30
CA LYS A 527 -41.90 -2.78 3.07
C LYS A 527 -40.62 -2.95 2.28
N VAL A 528 -40.69 -3.62 1.13
CA VAL A 528 -39.53 -3.89 0.26
C VAL A 528 -39.57 -2.91 -0.89
N TYR A 529 -38.57 -2.02 -0.95
CA TYR A 529 -38.35 -1.13 -2.09
C TYR A 529 -37.51 -1.85 -3.16
N LEU A 530 -37.83 -1.61 -4.43
CA LEU A 530 -37.18 -2.20 -5.59
C LEU A 530 -36.99 -1.11 -6.65
N LEU A 531 -35.75 -0.97 -7.13
CA LEU A 531 -35.31 0.08 -8.04
C LEU A 531 -34.67 -0.56 -9.28
N THR A 532 -34.97 -0.02 -10.47
CA THR A 532 -34.34 -0.43 -11.72
C THR A 532 -32.79 -0.33 -11.65
N PRO A 533 -32.05 -1.30 -12.21
CA PRO A 533 -30.61 -1.21 -12.43
C PRO A 533 -30.15 0.11 -13.07
N ASN A 534 -28.88 0.46 -12.84
CA ASN A 534 -28.19 1.62 -13.39
C ASN A 534 -28.84 2.98 -13.07
N TRP A 535 -29.61 3.08 -11.97
CA TRP A 535 -30.53 4.20 -11.65
C TRP A 535 -29.95 5.62 -11.78
N ARG A 536 -28.63 5.79 -11.57
CA ARG A 536 -27.91 7.07 -11.70
C ARG A 536 -27.84 7.58 -13.14
N TYR A 537 -27.73 6.65 -14.09
CA TYR A 537 -27.59 6.92 -15.53
C TYR A 537 -28.86 6.56 -16.31
N GLY A 538 -29.78 5.81 -15.69
CA GLY A 538 -30.96 5.23 -16.30
C GLY A 538 -30.68 3.80 -16.79
N LEU A 539 -31.72 2.97 -16.87
CA LEU A 539 -31.62 1.65 -17.48
C LEU A 539 -31.12 1.80 -18.95
N PRO A 540 -30.16 0.99 -19.44
CA PRO A 540 -29.68 1.11 -20.82
C PRO A 540 -30.75 0.80 -21.88
N PRO A 541 -30.59 1.26 -23.14
CA PRO A 541 -31.57 1.03 -24.20
C PRO A 541 -31.83 -0.46 -24.47
N TYR A 542 -33.07 -0.79 -24.84
CA TYR A 542 -33.52 -2.14 -25.25
C TYR A 542 -33.38 -3.26 -24.19
N ILE A 543 -32.90 -2.96 -22.98
CA ILE A 543 -32.80 -3.94 -21.89
C ILE A 543 -34.17 -4.18 -21.24
N SER A 544 -34.43 -5.44 -20.86
CA SER A 544 -35.59 -5.86 -20.06
C SER A 544 -35.14 -6.50 -18.74
N ILE A 545 -35.82 -6.14 -17.65
CA ILE A 545 -35.54 -6.57 -16.28
C ILE A 545 -36.83 -7.10 -15.64
N SER A 546 -36.76 -8.26 -14.99
CA SER A 546 -37.91 -8.91 -14.34
C SER A 546 -37.73 -9.02 -12.83
N TRP A 547 -38.83 -8.89 -12.10
CA TRP A 547 -38.96 -9.22 -10.67
C TRP A 547 -40.09 -10.25 -10.50
N LEU A 548 -39.74 -11.43 -9.99
CA LEU A 548 -40.70 -12.41 -9.48
C LEU A 548 -40.93 -12.12 -7.99
N ILE A 549 -42.14 -11.69 -7.64
CA ILE A 549 -42.56 -11.44 -6.27
C ILE A 549 -43.29 -12.68 -5.75
N VAL A 550 -42.70 -13.34 -4.75
CA VAL A 550 -43.25 -14.51 -4.08
C VAL A 550 -44.23 -14.08 -2.99
N VAL A 551 -45.46 -14.59 -3.02
CA VAL A 551 -46.54 -14.18 -2.11
C VAL A 551 -47.05 -15.39 -1.31
N PRO A 552 -46.89 -15.41 0.04
CA PRO A 552 -47.39 -16.50 0.87
C PRO A 552 -48.89 -16.72 0.71
N SER A 553 -49.34 -17.98 0.66
CA SER A 553 -50.74 -18.34 0.37
C SER A 553 -51.76 -17.80 1.37
N ASN A 554 -51.33 -17.43 2.59
CA ASN A 554 -52.12 -16.79 3.64
C ASN A 554 -52.07 -15.23 3.64
N GLN A 555 -51.37 -14.60 2.69
CA GLN A 555 -51.14 -13.15 2.65
C GLN A 555 -51.46 -12.54 1.27
N THR A 556 -51.69 -11.23 1.22
CA THR A 556 -51.81 -10.46 -0.02
C THR A 556 -50.69 -9.44 -0.13
N ALA A 557 -50.10 -9.33 -1.31
CA ALA A 557 -49.07 -8.35 -1.62
C ALA A 557 -49.70 -7.09 -2.21
N HIS A 558 -49.47 -5.95 -1.55
CA HIS A 558 -49.84 -4.64 -2.07
C HIS A 558 -48.65 -4.05 -2.85
N LEU A 559 -48.82 -3.90 -4.16
CA LEU A 559 -47.84 -3.33 -5.08
C LEU A 559 -48.16 -1.85 -5.34
N ARG A 560 -47.15 -0.98 -5.28
CA ARG A 560 -47.28 0.45 -5.58
C ARG A 560 -46.00 1.05 -6.16
N PHE A 561 -46.13 1.87 -7.19
CA PHE A 561 -45.06 2.70 -7.75
C PHE A 561 -44.89 4.01 -6.96
N SER A 562 -43.68 4.59 -6.99
CA SER A 562 -43.40 5.88 -6.35
C SER A 562 -43.92 7.07 -7.16
N GLU A 563 -43.83 6.98 -8.49
CA GLU A 563 -44.24 8.00 -9.45
C GLU A 563 -45.50 7.59 -10.22
N ASP A 564 -46.24 8.56 -10.76
CA ASP A 564 -47.43 8.31 -11.59
C ASP A 564 -47.10 8.01 -13.07
N ARG A 565 -45.84 8.19 -13.50
CA ARG A 565 -45.37 8.01 -14.89
C ARG A 565 -43.94 7.46 -14.94
N MET A 566 -43.53 6.93 -16.11
CA MET A 566 -42.21 6.29 -16.29
C MET A 566 -41.01 7.22 -16.42
N GLY A 567 -41.21 8.54 -16.63
CA GLY A 567 -40.12 9.53 -16.70
C GLY A 567 -39.26 9.51 -17.98
N ILE A 568 -39.57 8.65 -18.95
CA ILE A 568 -38.87 8.52 -20.24
C ILE A 568 -39.72 9.04 -21.41
N ALA A 569 -39.07 9.52 -22.47
CA ALA A 569 -39.66 9.67 -23.79
C ALA A 569 -38.87 8.84 -24.80
N CYS A 570 -39.55 8.05 -25.64
CA CYS A 570 -38.91 7.15 -26.58
C CYS A 570 -38.67 7.79 -27.95
N GLU A 571 -37.44 7.70 -28.46
CA GLU A 571 -37.09 8.05 -29.84
C GLU A 571 -37.37 6.88 -30.79
N VAL A 572 -36.95 5.67 -30.39
CA VAL A 572 -37.09 4.43 -31.17
C VAL A 572 -37.56 3.30 -30.26
N GLY A 573 -38.58 2.57 -30.71
CA GLY A 573 -39.24 1.54 -29.91
C GLY A 573 -40.19 2.13 -28.86
N ARG A 574 -40.52 1.34 -27.85
CA ARG A 574 -41.46 1.68 -26.76
C ARG A 574 -40.97 1.06 -25.46
N ALA A 575 -41.10 1.78 -24.36
CA ALA A 575 -40.84 1.26 -23.02
C ALA A 575 -42.15 0.72 -22.43
N TYR A 576 -42.07 -0.38 -21.69
CA TYR A 576 -43.24 -1.01 -21.11
C TYR A 576 -43.03 -1.41 -19.64
N VAL A 577 -44.10 -1.30 -18.86
CA VAL A 577 -44.23 -1.97 -17.56
C VAL A 577 -45.34 -3.00 -17.69
N ASN A 578 -45.03 -4.27 -17.43
CA ASN A 578 -45.96 -5.39 -17.48
C ASN A 578 -46.08 -6.02 -16.09
N ILE A 579 -47.31 -6.26 -15.63
CA ILE A 579 -47.61 -6.92 -14.35
C ILE A 579 -48.57 -8.08 -14.58
N LYS A 580 -48.21 -9.28 -14.13
CA LYS A 580 -48.99 -10.51 -14.36
C LYS A 580 -48.96 -11.44 -13.15
N GLU A 581 -50.13 -11.88 -12.68
CA GLU A 581 -50.21 -12.88 -11.61
C GLU A 581 -49.98 -14.30 -12.16
N GLU A 582 -49.37 -15.17 -11.37
CA GLU A 582 -49.07 -16.57 -11.70
C GLU A 582 -50.31 -17.47 -11.51
N THR A 583 -51.43 -17.11 -12.16
CA THR A 583 -52.69 -17.86 -12.13
C THR A 583 -53.32 -18.06 -13.51
N LEU A 584 -54.04 -19.17 -13.67
CA LEU A 584 -54.77 -19.48 -14.91
C LEU A 584 -55.87 -18.44 -15.15
N GLY A 585 -55.75 -17.70 -16.26
CA GLY A 585 -56.69 -16.63 -16.62
C GLY A 585 -56.40 -15.27 -15.97
N ALA A 586 -55.22 -15.06 -15.38
CA ALA A 586 -54.82 -13.75 -14.85
C ALA A 586 -54.86 -12.63 -15.91
N GLU A 587 -55.42 -11.48 -15.54
CA GLU A 587 -55.33 -10.23 -16.32
C GLU A 587 -53.86 -9.76 -16.37
N GLU A 588 -53.36 -9.50 -17.58
CA GLU A 588 -52.00 -9.00 -17.82
C GLU A 588 -52.03 -7.48 -18.01
N VAL A 589 -51.48 -6.74 -17.04
CA VAL A 589 -51.54 -5.27 -17.01
C VAL A 589 -50.28 -4.71 -17.65
N VAL A 590 -50.37 -4.40 -18.95
CA VAL A 590 -49.33 -3.67 -19.68
C VAL A 590 -49.60 -2.17 -19.64
N ARG A 591 -48.55 -1.37 -19.45
CA ARG A 591 -48.53 0.09 -19.65
C ARG A 591 -47.38 0.51 -20.56
N ARG A 592 -47.59 1.57 -21.33
CA ARG A 592 -46.63 2.19 -22.26
C ARG A 592 -46.06 3.49 -21.70
N ASP A 593 -44.99 3.99 -22.31
CA ASP A 593 -44.28 5.23 -21.92
C ASP A 593 -45.17 6.49 -21.86
N ASP A 594 -46.18 6.58 -22.73
CA ASP A 594 -47.15 7.69 -22.80
C ASP A 594 -48.26 7.61 -21.73
N GLU A 595 -48.40 6.49 -21.03
CA GLU A 595 -49.52 6.21 -20.12
C GLU A 595 -49.21 6.53 -18.66
N LEU A 596 -50.24 6.50 -17.81
CA LEU A 596 -50.08 6.54 -16.35
C LEU A 596 -49.75 5.15 -15.82
N LEU A 597 -48.88 5.09 -14.81
CA LEU A 597 -48.53 3.83 -14.14
C LEU A 597 -49.74 3.24 -13.39
N PRO A 598 -49.77 1.92 -13.16
CA PRO A 598 -50.91 1.27 -12.52
C PRO A 598 -51.15 1.79 -11.09
N GLN A 599 -52.41 2.12 -10.78
CA GLN A 599 -52.83 2.41 -9.41
C GLN A 599 -52.53 1.24 -8.47
N PRO A 600 -52.37 1.47 -7.15
CA PRO A 600 -51.95 0.44 -6.21
C PRO A 600 -52.88 -0.79 -6.21
N ARG A 601 -52.31 -1.99 -6.39
CA ARG A 601 -53.07 -3.25 -6.57
C ARG A 601 -52.70 -4.28 -5.50
N ASN A 602 -53.67 -5.13 -5.15
CA ASN A 602 -53.53 -6.24 -4.21
C ASN A 602 -53.46 -7.56 -4.98
N MET A 603 -52.29 -8.22 -4.96
CA MET A 603 -52.05 -9.54 -5.55
C MET A 603 -52.26 -10.62 -4.49
N ARG A 604 -52.78 -11.79 -4.88
CA ARG A 604 -53.19 -12.90 -3.99
C ARG A 604 -52.29 -14.14 -4.11
N HIS A 605 -51.49 -14.19 -5.18
CA HIS A 605 -50.54 -15.24 -5.53
C HIS A 605 -49.22 -14.60 -5.98
N ASN A 606 -48.23 -15.40 -6.36
CA ASN A 606 -46.99 -14.90 -6.97
C ASN A 606 -47.31 -14.02 -8.19
N PHE A 607 -46.47 -13.02 -8.46
CA PHE A 607 -46.63 -12.19 -9.65
C PHE A 607 -45.29 -11.70 -10.20
N TRP A 608 -45.30 -11.46 -11.51
CA TRP A 608 -44.20 -10.89 -12.25
C TRP A 608 -44.42 -9.39 -12.41
N VAL A 609 -43.34 -8.62 -12.28
CA VAL A 609 -43.21 -7.25 -12.78
C VAL A 609 -42.06 -7.26 -13.78
N ASN A 610 -42.29 -6.89 -15.03
CA ASN A 610 -41.25 -6.74 -16.05
C ASN A 610 -41.20 -5.27 -16.51
N VAL A 611 -40.00 -4.72 -16.60
CA VAL A 611 -39.72 -3.36 -17.09
C VAL A 611 -38.79 -3.49 -18.29
N SER A 612 -39.23 -3.01 -19.45
CA SER A 612 -38.45 -2.99 -20.69
C SER A 612 -38.24 -1.57 -21.20
N ASN A 613 -37.06 -1.29 -21.74
CA ASN A 613 -36.64 0.04 -22.16
C ASN A 613 -36.62 0.24 -23.68
N CYS A 614 -36.88 1.46 -24.12
CA CYS A 614 -36.71 1.91 -25.51
C CYS A 614 -35.34 2.57 -25.73
N LYS A 615 -35.12 3.16 -26.91
CA LYS A 615 -34.09 4.19 -27.08
C LYS A 615 -34.64 5.52 -26.52
N PRO A 616 -34.07 6.08 -25.44
CA PRO A 616 -34.53 7.35 -24.89
C PRO A 616 -34.19 8.52 -25.82
N VAL A 617 -35.05 9.53 -25.85
CA VAL A 617 -34.70 10.87 -26.35
C VAL A 617 -33.65 11.50 -25.43
N ASP A 618 -32.71 12.24 -25.99
CA ASP A 618 -31.64 12.94 -25.27
C ASP A 618 -32.12 13.61 -23.97
N LYS A 619 -31.37 13.38 -22.89
CA LYS A 619 -31.62 13.83 -21.50
C LYS A 619 -32.74 13.08 -20.75
N THR A 620 -33.58 12.27 -21.40
CA THR A 620 -34.54 11.41 -20.69
C THR A 620 -33.89 10.09 -20.25
N ARG A 621 -34.39 9.49 -19.15
CA ARG A 621 -33.82 8.28 -18.53
C ARG A 621 -34.93 7.45 -17.90
N LEU A 622 -34.96 6.15 -18.15
CA LEU A 622 -35.87 5.23 -17.46
C LEU A 622 -35.26 4.82 -16.11
N THR A 623 -35.85 5.32 -15.02
CA THR A 623 -35.57 4.89 -13.65
C THR A 623 -36.90 4.72 -12.92
N LEU A 624 -37.22 3.49 -12.49
CA LEU A 624 -38.47 3.18 -11.79
C LEU A 624 -38.21 2.66 -10.38
N LEU A 625 -38.82 3.32 -9.40
CA LEU A 625 -38.92 2.89 -8.00
C LEU A 625 -40.35 2.39 -7.71
N PHE A 626 -40.45 1.19 -7.16
CA PHE A 626 -41.70 0.64 -6.64
C PHE A 626 -41.46 -0.06 -5.31
N TRP A 627 -42.54 -0.40 -4.60
CA TRP A 627 -42.45 -1.20 -3.39
C TRP A 627 -43.58 -2.23 -3.27
N VAL A 628 -43.30 -3.25 -2.47
CA VAL A 628 -44.25 -4.30 -2.07
C VAL A 628 -44.36 -4.35 -0.55
N THR A 629 -45.58 -4.47 -0.03
CA THR A 629 -45.87 -4.78 1.37
C THR A 629 -46.81 -5.99 1.48
N LEU A 630 -46.49 -6.94 2.35
CA LEU A 630 -47.40 -8.07 2.65
C LEU A 630 -48.35 -7.72 3.79
N ALA A 631 -49.64 -7.99 3.58
CA ALA A 631 -50.68 -7.96 4.60
C ALA A 631 -51.33 -9.35 4.75
N ASP A 632 -51.78 -9.69 5.95
CA ASP A 632 -52.48 -10.96 6.20
C ASP A 632 -53.83 -11.00 5.48
N LYS A 633 -54.22 -12.14 4.89
CA LYS A 633 -55.55 -12.29 4.27
C LYS A 633 -56.62 -12.07 5.33
N GLN A 634 -57.41 -11.02 5.15
CA GLN A 634 -58.56 -10.72 6.00
C GLN A 634 -59.58 -11.85 5.83
N ILE A 635 -59.62 -12.77 6.80
CA ILE A 635 -60.58 -13.88 6.82
C ILE A 635 -61.98 -13.27 6.95
N ASP A 636 -62.83 -13.50 5.95
CA ASP A 636 -64.18 -12.94 5.94
C ASP A 636 -65.07 -13.67 6.96
N LEU A 637 -65.03 -13.14 8.18
CA LEU A 637 -65.79 -13.63 9.33
C LEU A 637 -67.30 -13.63 9.05
N GLY A 638 -67.78 -12.80 8.10
CA GLY A 638 -69.17 -12.77 7.67
C GLY A 638 -69.63 -14.11 7.07
N ILE A 639 -68.76 -14.80 6.31
CA ILE A 639 -69.08 -16.11 5.72
C ILE A 639 -69.19 -17.18 6.83
N ILE A 640 -68.27 -17.17 7.80
CA ILE A 640 -68.30 -18.12 8.93
C ILE A 640 -69.54 -17.87 9.79
N LEU A 641 -69.86 -16.61 10.10
CA LEU A 641 -71.06 -16.22 10.84
C LEU A 641 -72.34 -16.58 10.08
N ALA A 642 -72.39 -16.42 8.75
CA ALA A 642 -73.54 -16.81 7.93
C ALA A 642 -73.76 -18.34 7.93
N VAL A 643 -72.69 -19.14 7.82
CA VAL A 643 -72.77 -20.62 7.89
C VAL A 643 -73.21 -21.08 9.29
N VAL A 644 -72.70 -20.47 10.36
CA VAL A 644 -73.10 -20.75 11.74
C VAL A 644 -74.56 -20.32 12.01
N ALA A 645 -75.00 -19.18 11.48
CA ALA A 645 -76.40 -18.74 11.59
C ALA A 645 -77.34 -19.69 10.81
N GLY A 646 -76.99 -20.08 9.58
CA GLY A 646 -77.79 -21.00 8.76
C GLY A 646 -77.93 -22.39 9.39
N THR A 647 -76.85 -22.94 9.95
CA THR A 647 -76.90 -24.21 10.70
C THR A 647 -77.61 -24.07 12.05
N GLY A 648 -77.55 -22.91 12.70
CA GLY A 648 -78.36 -22.58 13.88
C GLY A 648 -79.87 -22.61 13.60
N VAL A 649 -80.32 -22.04 12.48
CA VAL A 649 -81.73 -22.08 12.06
C VAL A 649 -82.18 -23.50 11.74
N LEU A 650 -81.38 -24.27 10.98
CA LEU A 650 -81.70 -25.66 10.66
C LEU A 650 -81.76 -26.57 11.89
N THR A 651 -80.87 -26.36 12.88
CA THR A 651 -80.92 -27.12 14.14
C THR A 651 -82.08 -26.70 15.04
N ALA A 652 -82.48 -25.42 15.04
CA ALA A 652 -83.70 -24.97 15.72
C ALA A 652 -85.00 -25.56 15.11
N ILE A 653 -85.06 -25.67 13.78
CA ILE A 653 -86.17 -26.34 13.08
C ILE A 653 -86.18 -27.85 13.38
N GLY A 654 -85.01 -28.51 13.36
CA GLY A 654 -84.89 -29.91 13.74
C GLY A 654 -85.34 -30.18 15.19
N LEU A 655 -84.97 -29.31 16.12
CA LEU A 655 -85.37 -29.42 17.53
C LEU A 655 -86.87 -29.18 17.74
N THR A 656 -87.47 -28.19 17.09
CA THR A 656 -88.92 -27.94 17.21
C THR A 656 -89.75 -29.10 16.65
N VAL A 657 -89.35 -29.71 15.54
CA VAL A 657 -89.99 -30.93 15.00
C VAL A 657 -89.80 -32.14 15.94
N CYS A 658 -88.63 -32.28 16.58
CA CYS A 658 -88.36 -33.40 17.49
C CYS A 658 -89.15 -33.29 18.82
N CYS A 659 -89.26 -32.07 19.38
CA CYS A 659 -89.90 -31.82 20.68
C CYS A 659 -91.40 -32.13 20.72
N VAL A 660 -92.11 -32.16 19.58
CA VAL A 660 -93.55 -32.47 19.54
C VAL A 660 -93.84 -33.96 19.80
N LYS A 661 -92.89 -34.88 19.59
CA LYS A 661 -93.20 -36.32 19.46
C LYS A 661 -92.74 -37.28 20.57
N LYS A 662 -92.09 -36.82 21.66
CA LYS A 662 -91.78 -37.69 22.82
C LYS A 662 -92.02 -37.05 24.19
N LYS A 663 -93.15 -37.42 24.81
CA LYS A 663 -93.42 -37.30 26.26
C LYS A 663 -93.63 -38.71 26.84
N LYS A 664 -93.31 -38.91 28.14
CA LYS A 664 -93.11 -40.20 28.87
C LYS A 664 -91.70 -40.79 28.64
N LYS A 665 -90.98 -41.29 29.66
CA LYS A 665 -91.30 -41.46 31.10
C LYS A 665 -89.99 -41.57 31.95
N LYS A 666 -89.98 -40.99 33.17
CA LYS A 666 -89.31 -41.42 34.46
C LYS A 666 -87.86 -42.00 34.43
N THR A 667 -86.90 -41.70 35.33
CA THR A 667 -86.67 -40.79 36.51
C THR A 667 -85.11 -40.80 36.80
N GLN A 668 -84.44 -40.19 37.79
CA GLN A 668 -84.77 -39.51 39.07
C GLN A 668 -83.71 -38.40 39.41
N ASN A 669 -83.54 -38.05 40.71
CA ASN A 669 -82.86 -36.86 41.29
C ASN A 669 -81.97 -37.27 42.50
N PRO A 670 -81.28 -36.37 43.29
CA PRO A 670 -81.09 -34.90 43.27
C PRO A 670 -79.57 -34.52 43.17
N MET A 671 -78.95 -33.40 43.64
CA MET A 671 -79.28 -32.14 44.37
C MET A 671 -78.19 -31.08 43.99
N VAL A 672 -78.42 -29.78 43.75
CA VAL A 672 -78.70 -28.59 44.62
C VAL A 672 -77.74 -28.39 45.82
N GLY A 673 -77.05 -27.24 46.01
CA GLY A 673 -76.85 -26.06 45.14
C GLY A 673 -76.27 -24.79 45.83
N VAL A 674 -76.12 -23.70 45.05
CA VAL A 674 -76.26 -22.24 45.40
C VAL A 674 -75.18 -21.49 46.25
N TYR A 675 -74.37 -20.67 45.54
CA TYR A 675 -73.86 -19.28 45.78
C TYR A 675 -73.22 -18.74 47.11
N ASN A 676 -72.08 -18.04 46.91
CA ASN A 676 -71.48 -16.87 47.64
C ASN A 676 -71.08 -17.02 49.14
N ALA A 677 -70.09 -16.31 49.71
CA ALA A 677 -69.35 -15.08 49.32
C ALA A 677 -67.86 -15.06 49.80
N ASN A 678 -67.15 -13.92 49.61
CA ASN A 678 -65.76 -13.69 50.06
C ASN A 678 -65.64 -13.32 51.56
N VAL A 679 -64.49 -13.65 52.20
CA VAL A 679 -63.58 -12.74 52.97
C VAL A 679 -62.43 -13.55 53.62
N ASN A 680 -61.27 -12.90 53.86
CA ASN A 680 -60.06 -13.46 54.50
C ASN A 680 -60.29 -13.77 56.01
N THR A 681 -59.57 -14.66 56.73
CA THR A 681 -58.33 -15.46 56.49
C THR A 681 -58.45 -16.79 57.33
N GLN A 682 -57.47 -17.58 57.81
CA GLN A 682 -55.99 -17.53 57.92
C GLN A 682 -55.40 -18.96 58.06
N MET A 683 -54.37 -19.31 57.27
CA MET A 683 -53.47 -20.50 57.39
C MET A 683 -54.10 -21.93 57.41
N PRO A 684 -53.34 -23.03 57.19
CA PRO A 684 -52.01 -23.16 56.55
C PRO A 684 -52.00 -24.05 55.27
N GLY A 685 -51.15 -23.71 54.29
CA GLY A 685 -50.49 -24.59 53.29
C GLY A 685 -51.29 -25.48 52.30
N LYS A 686 -51.07 -25.31 50.97
CA LYS A 686 -51.28 -26.37 49.94
C LYS A 686 -50.68 -26.06 48.55
N LYS A 687 -50.75 -27.05 47.64
CA LYS A 687 -50.28 -27.09 46.23
C LYS A 687 -51.16 -26.27 45.26
N ASN A 688 -50.63 -25.82 44.11
CA ASN A 688 -51.11 -26.10 42.72
C ASN A 688 -50.52 -25.14 41.63
N LEU A 689 -51.05 -25.16 40.40
CA LEU A 689 -50.39 -24.77 39.13
C LEU A 689 -50.52 -23.29 38.70
N PHE A 690 -49.62 -22.92 37.76
CA PHE A 690 -49.74 -22.00 36.61
C PHE A 690 -49.22 -20.54 36.65
N ARG A 691 -48.19 -20.33 35.79
CA ARG A 691 -47.95 -19.23 34.82
C ARG A 691 -47.39 -17.86 35.27
N LYS A 692 -46.35 -17.43 34.51
CA LYS A 692 -45.76 -16.07 34.36
C LYS A 692 -45.10 -15.44 35.60
N GLY A 693 -43.97 -14.76 35.36
CA GLY A 693 -43.32 -13.87 36.33
C GLY A 693 -41.89 -13.54 35.87
N ARG A 694 -41.49 -12.26 35.90
CA ARG A 694 -40.17 -11.75 35.48
C ARG A 694 -39.56 -11.01 36.67
N GLN A 695 -38.23 -10.89 36.72
CA GLN A 695 -37.46 -10.05 37.67
C GLN A 695 -37.53 -10.55 39.14
N ASN A 696 -36.55 -10.35 40.02
CA ASN A 696 -35.21 -9.71 40.02
C ASN A 696 -34.40 -10.45 41.15
N ASN A 697 -33.09 -10.32 41.38
CA ASN A 697 -31.89 -9.83 40.67
C ASN A 697 -30.67 -10.24 41.55
N GLU A 698 -29.46 -10.43 40.98
CA GLU A 698 -28.17 -10.59 41.71
C GLU A 698 -28.05 -11.79 42.71
N SER A 699 -26.87 -12.29 43.11
CA SER A 699 -25.50 -12.25 42.53
C SER A 699 -24.59 -13.31 43.19
N HIS A 700 -23.51 -13.73 42.50
CA HIS A 700 -22.35 -14.51 43.00
C HIS A 700 -22.70 -15.92 43.57
N VAL A 701 -21.84 -16.96 43.64
CA VAL A 701 -20.39 -17.13 43.82
C VAL A 701 -19.91 -18.40 43.06
N TYR A 702 -18.60 -18.56 42.81
CA TYR A 702 -18.00 -19.76 42.20
C TYR A 702 -17.77 -20.93 43.19
N ALA A 703 -18.07 -22.15 42.74
CA ALA A 703 -17.38 -23.39 43.11
C ALA A 703 -17.43 -24.31 41.86
N VAL A 704 -16.37 -24.38 41.06
CA VAL A 704 -15.21 -25.32 41.18
C VAL A 704 -15.52 -26.68 40.55
N ILE A 705 -14.57 -27.15 39.73
CA ILE A 705 -14.64 -28.32 38.84
C ILE A 705 -14.22 -29.59 39.61
N ASP A 706 -14.73 -30.75 39.20
CA ASP A 706 -14.01 -32.02 39.36
C ASP A 706 -14.23 -32.94 38.14
N ASP A 707 -13.36 -32.83 37.13
CA ASP A 707 -13.41 -33.60 35.87
C ASP A 707 -12.53 -34.87 35.99
N ALA A 708 -13.03 -35.90 36.69
CA ALA A 708 -12.19 -37.02 37.12
C ALA A 708 -12.80 -38.45 37.02
N VAL A 709 -13.66 -38.76 36.04
CA VAL A 709 -13.84 -40.17 35.59
C VAL A 709 -14.23 -40.30 34.11
N VAL A 710 -13.34 -40.95 33.34
CA VAL A 710 -13.67 -41.49 32.01
C VAL A 710 -14.06 -42.96 32.17
N TYR A 711 -15.27 -43.32 31.71
CA TYR A 711 -15.62 -44.71 31.46
C TYR A 711 -15.46 -45.03 29.97
N GLY A 712 -14.44 -45.83 29.65
CA GLY A 712 -14.39 -46.56 28.38
C GLY A 712 -15.25 -47.84 28.42
N HIS A 713 -15.19 -48.61 27.33
CA HIS A 713 -15.64 -50.01 27.25
C HIS A 713 -17.15 -50.29 27.07
N LEU A 714 -17.77 -49.65 26.08
CA LEU A 714 -18.65 -50.34 25.12
C LEU A 714 -18.23 -49.84 23.72
N LEU A 715 -17.94 -50.67 22.71
CA LEU A 715 -18.21 -52.11 22.52
C LEU A 715 -17.02 -53.03 22.88
N LYS A 716 -17.26 -54.35 22.72
CA LYS A 716 -16.36 -55.45 23.06
C LYS A 716 -15.50 -55.92 21.86
N GLU A 717 -14.33 -56.46 22.18
CA GLU A 717 -13.34 -57.26 21.41
C GLU A 717 -13.81 -57.91 20.09
N SER A 718 -12.99 -58.14 19.05
CA SER A 718 -11.57 -57.82 18.71
C SER A 718 -11.35 -58.16 17.21
N ASN A 719 -10.25 -57.92 16.48
CA ASN A 719 -8.88 -57.43 16.70
C ASN A 719 -8.63 -56.17 15.80
N GLY A 720 -7.45 -55.61 15.47
CA GLY A 720 -6.03 -56.03 15.51
C GLY A 720 -5.64 -56.84 14.26
N SER A 721 -4.51 -56.65 13.57
CA SER A 721 -3.31 -55.78 13.72
C SER A 721 -2.95 -55.19 12.31
N VAL A 722 -1.86 -54.46 11.99
CA VAL A 722 -0.47 -54.25 12.49
C VAL A 722 -0.12 -52.74 12.42
N THR A 723 1.06 -52.34 12.92
CA THR A 723 1.51 -50.94 13.13
C THR A 723 2.88 -50.61 12.50
N PRO A 724 3.29 -49.32 12.55
CA PRO A 724 4.68 -48.93 12.82
C PRO A 724 4.81 -48.03 14.08
N GLU A 725 6.05 -47.64 14.42
CA GLU A 725 6.48 -47.11 15.73
C GLU A 725 6.36 -45.58 15.94
N VAL A 726 6.47 -45.15 17.22
CA VAL A 726 6.67 -43.76 17.68
C VAL A 726 7.65 -43.78 18.87
N ASP A 727 8.54 -42.77 18.95
CA ASP A 727 9.69 -42.70 19.87
C ASP A 727 9.36 -42.13 21.27
N VAL A 728 10.23 -42.35 22.27
CA VAL A 728 9.95 -42.16 23.71
C VAL A 728 10.97 -41.25 24.42
N TYR A 729 10.46 -40.26 25.17
CA TYR A 729 11.26 -39.37 26.02
C TYR A 729 11.87 -40.09 27.23
N ARG A 730 13.13 -39.79 27.58
CA ARG A 730 13.81 -40.29 28.79
C ARG A 730 13.72 -39.30 29.98
N PRO A 731 13.65 -39.79 31.23
CA PRO A 731 13.76 -38.95 32.44
C PRO A 731 15.15 -38.34 32.65
N PHE A 732 15.25 -37.47 33.66
CA PHE A 732 16.47 -36.76 34.08
C PHE A 732 17.00 -37.32 35.41
N ASP A 733 18.23 -37.83 35.40
CA ASP A 733 18.93 -38.33 36.59
C ASP A 733 19.90 -37.28 37.16
N GLY A 734 19.47 -36.56 38.20
CA GLY A 734 20.29 -35.57 38.90
C GLY A 734 19.82 -35.33 40.35
N PRO A 735 20.72 -34.99 41.29
CA PRO A 735 20.38 -34.90 42.71
C PRO A 735 19.50 -33.68 43.02
N ILE A 736 18.38 -33.92 43.71
CA ILE A 736 17.38 -32.89 44.07
C ILE A 736 17.68 -32.35 45.48
N GLY A 737 17.92 -31.04 45.58
CA GLY A 737 18.09 -30.33 46.86
C GLY A 737 16.75 -30.05 47.56
N SER A 738 16.73 -30.13 48.90
CA SER A 738 15.50 -30.17 49.69
C SER A 738 14.91 -28.80 50.12
N LEU A 739 15.17 -27.72 49.38
CA LEU A 739 14.51 -26.42 49.57
C LEU A 739 14.27 -25.71 48.23
N PRO A 740 13.10 -25.05 48.04
CA PRO A 740 12.82 -24.28 46.84
C PRO A 740 13.58 -22.93 46.84
N PRO A 741 14.13 -22.47 45.69
CA PRO A 741 14.79 -21.18 45.60
C PRO A 741 13.78 -20.02 45.65
N SER A 742 13.98 -19.09 46.59
CA SER A 742 13.20 -17.85 46.70
C SER A 742 13.79 -16.72 45.83
N PRO A 743 12.96 -15.78 45.31
CA PRO A 743 13.42 -14.74 44.38
C PRO A 743 13.76 -13.38 45.05
N PRO A 744 14.95 -12.84 44.80
CA PRO A 744 15.21 -11.39 44.93
C PRO A 744 16.12 -10.82 43.82
N PRO A 745 16.35 -9.49 43.74
CA PRO A 745 15.40 -8.38 43.93
C PRO A 745 15.51 -7.32 42.80
N PHE A 746 14.74 -6.23 42.91
CA PHE A 746 14.85 -5.08 41.99
C PHE A 746 15.95 -4.07 42.37
N SER A 747 16.51 -3.45 41.33
CA SER A 747 17.22 -2.16 41.30
C SER A 747 18.64 -2.05 41.90
N PHE A 748 19.52 -1.37 41.16
CA PHE A 748 20.32 -0.26 41.72
C PHE A 748 20.59 0.80 40.64
N ARG A 749 20.24 2.05 40.94
CA ARG A 749 20.77 3.26 40.29
C ARG A 749 21.79 3.86 41.26
N LYS A 750 22.89 4.46 40.79
CA LYS A 750 23.84 5.13 41.69
C LYS A 750 24.47 6.37 41.05
N ASP A 751 23.85 7.52 41.33
CA ASP A 751 24.37 8.85 41.00
C ASP A 751 25.31 9.34 42.11
N VAL A 752 26.55 9.75 41.79
CA VAL A 752 27.40 10.63 42.64
C VAL A 752 28.10 11.67 41.74
N LYS A 753 28.42 12.84 42.31
CA LYS A 753 28.76 14.11 41.62
C LYS A 753 30.27 14.33 41.40
N PRO A 754 30.69 15.34 40.59
CA PRO A 754 32.04 15.42 40.00
C PRO A 754 33.08 16.19 40.83
N SER A 755 34.34 16.10 40.41
CA SER A 755 35.45 17.01 40.75
C SER A 755 36.36 17.24 39.52
N PHE A 756 37.31 18.18 39.60
CA PHE A 756 38.06 18.74 38.45
C PHE A 756 39.52 18.25 38.36
N ASN A 757 40.03 18.15 37.11
CA ASN A 757 41.45 18.04 36.68
C ASN A 757 42.19 16.75 37.12
N THR A 758 43.24 16.27 36.44
CA THR A 758 44.09 16.85 35.36
C THR A 758 44.29 15.83 34.21
N GLU A 759 45.08 16.20 33.19
CA GLU A 759 45.47 15.47 31.98
C GLU A 759 45.96 14.02 32.18
N GLU A 760 45.59 13.10 31.28
CA GLU A 760 46.51 12.19 30.57
C GLU A 760 45.82 11.48 29.38
N GLU A 761 46.60 10.98 28.40
CA GLU A 761 46.15 10.49 27.09
C GLU A 761 46.41 8.97 26.91
N PRO A 762 45.42 8.15 26.51
CA PRO A 762 45.64 6.76 26.09
C PRO A 762 45.82 6.64 24.56
N LEU A 763 46.96 6.06 24.15
CA LEU A 763 47.30 5.77 22.75
C LEU A 763 46.38 4.69 22.13
N PRO A 764 46.16 4.71 20.80
CA PRO A 764 45.27 3.76 20.13
C PRO A 764 45.91 2.38 19.94
N LEU A 765 45.10 1.33 20.12
CA LEU A 765 45.45 -0.04 19.72
C LEU A 765 45.48 -0.16 18.20
N THR A 766 46.56 -0.77 17.69
CA THR A 766 46.63 -1.29 16.32
C THR A 766 45.96 -2.67 16.27
N ASP A 767 45.24 -2.94 15.19
CA ASP A 767 44.91 -4.31 14.79
C ASP A 767 44.96 -4.43 13.26
N THR A 768 44.88 -5.66 12.74
CA THR A 768 45.83 -6.10 11.72
C THR A 768 45.12 -6.73 10.51
N ASP A 769 45.02 -5.98 9.40
CA ASP A 769 44.47 -6.52 8.15
C ASP A 769 45.41 -7.59 7.55
N GLN A 770 44.93 -8.84 7.49
CA GLN A 770 45.58 -9.94 6.79
C GLN A 770 45.06 -10.03 5.35
N ASP A 771 45.90 -9.71 4.37
CA ASP A 771 45.59 -9.93 2.95
C ASP A 771 46.85 -10.40 2.20
N THR A 772 47.00 -11.72 2.05
CA THR A 772 48.23 -12.36 1.53
C THR A 772 47.91 -13.38 0.43
N TYR A 773 47.48 -12.91 -0.74
CA TYR A 773 47.56 -13.67 -1.99
C TYR A 773 48.06 -12.79 -3.13
N THR A 774 49.02 -13.29 -3.90
CA THR A 774 49.72 -12.55 -4.96
C THR A 774 49.72 -13.34 -6.27
N PHE A 775 49.53 -12.64 -7.38
CA PHE A 775 50.00 -13.07 -8.69
C PHE A 775 50.64 -11.88 -9.42
N ALA A 776 51.56 -12.18 -10.33
CA ALA A 776 52.70 -11.30 -10.64
C ALA A 776 52.37 -10.01 -11.41
N HIS A 777 53.07 -8.93 -11.06
CA HIS A 777 53.41 -7.89 -12.03
C HIS A 777 54.51 -8.40 -12.98
N GLN A 778 54.32 -8.23 -14.28
CA GLN A 778 55.43 -8.24 -15.24
C GLN A 778 55.79 -6.79 -15.58
N LYS A 779 57.06 -6.42 -15.42
CA LYS A 779 57.55 -5.06 -15.74
C LYS A 779 57.81 -4.91 -17.24
N SER A 780 57.57 -3.69 -17.73
CA SER A 780 58.17 -3.22 -18.98
C SER A 780 59.70 -3.17 -18.88
N GLY A 781 60.38 -3.50 -19.99
CA GLY A 781 61.82 -3.44 -20.19
C GLY A 781 62.12 -2.94 -21.62
N GLN A 782 63.29 -2.36 -21.85
CA GLN A 782 63.47 -1.35 -22.89
C GLN A 782 64.65 -1.63 -23.84
N SER A 783 64.36 -1.56 -25.15
CA SER A 783 65.22 -1.32 -26.34
C SER A 783 66.46 -2.20 -26.66
N GLU A 784 66.71 -2.30 -27.97
CA GLU A 784 67.99 -2.52 -28.69
C GLU A 784 68.80 -3.83 -28.51
N GLY A 785 69.29 -4.35 -29.64
CA GLY A 785 70.32 -5.40 -29.72
C GLY A 785 70.26 -6.25 -31.00
N ASN A 786 71.22 -6.09 -31.92
CA ASN A 786 71.37 -6.94 -33.11
C ASN A 786 71.86 -8.37 -32.76
N GLY A 787 71.56 -9.36 -33.62
CA GLY A 787 72.25 -10.65 -33.62
C GLY A 787 71.65 -11.67 -34.60
N ASP A 788 72.46 -12.13 -35.57
CA ASP A 788 72.07 -13.15 -36.55
C ASP A 788 72.04 -14.59 -35.99
N ALA A 789 71.22 -15.44 -36.63
CA ALA A 789 71.62 -16.67 -37.33
C ALA A 789 70.80 -17.95 -37.00
N ASN A 790 70.18 -18.52 -38.06
CA ASN A 790 69.88 -19.95 -38.25
C ASN A 790 68.88 -20.63 -37.27
N GLU A 791 68.18 -21.73 -37.60
CA GLU A 791 68.06 -22.52 -38.84
C GLU A 791 66.72 -23.30 -38.84
N LYS A 792 66.00 -23.37 -39.99
CA LYS A 792 65.02 -24.42 -40.38
C LYS A 792 63.78 -24.62 -39.44
N ASP A 793 62.71 -25.32 -39.82
CA ASP A 793 62.30 -25.96 -41.09
C ASP A 793 60.77 -25.79 -41.31
N LYS A 794 60.31 -26.06 -42.55
CA LYS A 794 58.92 -26.29 -43.08
C LYS A 794 57.65 -25.92 -42.26
N GLY A 795 56.59 -25.43 -42.92
CA GLY A 795 56.43 -25.20 -44.36
C GLY A 795 54.98 -24.96 -44.83
N ASP A 796 54.87 -24.69 -46.13
CA ASP A 796 53.69 -24.55 -47.01
C ASP A 796 52.38 -23.88 -46.51
N THR A 797 51.94 -22.74 -47.06
CA THR A 797 51.67 -22.31 -48.47
C THR A 797 50.20 -22.50 -48.85
N SER A 798 49.42 -21.42 -48.77
CA SER A 798 48.30 -21.16 -49.70
C SER A 798 47.87 -19.69 -49.67
N VAL A 799 48.22 -18.92 -50.71
CA VAL A 799 47.65 -17.59 -51.03
C VAL A 799 47.21 -17.66 -52.49
N PRO A 800 45.91 -17.47 -52.76
CA PRO A 800 45.47 -16.35 -53.62
C PRO A 800 44.12 -15.75 -53.19
N LEU A 801 43.62 -14.60 -53.68
CA LEU A 801 44.19 -13.41 -54.36
C LEU A 801 43.07 -12.34 -54.39
N LEU A 802 43.45 -11.05 -54.43
CA LEU A 802 42.60 -9.91 -54.88
C LEU A 802 41.34 -9.62 -54.02
N GLU A 803 40.71 -8.44 -54.09
CA GLU A 803 40.74 -7.39 -55.13
C GLU A 803 40.75 -5.97 -54.54
N ASN A 804 41.42 -5.02 -55.22
CA ASN A 804 41.50 -3.60 -54.83
C ASN A 804 40.67 -2.71 -55.77
N LYS A 805 39.89 -1.80 -55.19
CA LYS A 805 39.49 -0.47 -55.72
C LYS A 805 38.81 0.29 -54.55
N GLU A 806 39.28 1.46 -54.12
CA GLU A 806 39.33 2.74 -54.85
C GLU A 806 37.96 3.20 -55.36
N GLN A 807 37.35 4.17 -54.67
CA GLN A 807 37.05 5.46 -55.29
C GLN A 807 36.88 6.58 -54.25
N ASP A 808 37.13 7.82 -54.71
CA ASP A 808 37.42 9.01 -53.91
C ASP A 808 36.21 9.66 -53.20
N GLY A 809 36.52 10.53 -52.21
CA GLY A 809 35.56 11.35 -51.46
C GLY A 809 36.24 12.26 -50.44
#